data_AF-A0A371PQC4-F1
#
_entry.id   AF-A0A371PQC4-F1
#
_cell.length_a   1.000
_cell.length_b   1.000
_cell.length_c   1.000
_cell.angle_alpha   90.00
_cell.angle_beta   90.00
_cell.angle_gamma   90.00
#
_symmetry.space_group_name_H-M   'P 1'
#
loop_
_entity.id
_entity.type
_entity.pdbx_description
1 polymer ?
#
loop_
_entity_poly.entity_id
_entity_poly.type
_entity_poly.pdbx_seq_one_letter_code
_entity_poly.pdbx_strand_id
1 'polypeptide(L)'
;MGAVLRAGMVLVTGWLAVLFCAGVVQAAPAGPDGPTQTAYLAEQLRRNPVYISDQIPREAPRSTAPAFAAEAERLGVPTYVMVLPHTSYSAEASGLLAGVHDRLGRKGLYIAVSDMGLDAVQTFGVSVPGAADASTATLYELPYDATPREALRHFVDVLTSGQAHQRAEEARAQYSDTDDEPPGLHTDDTERENQSFVTGIAVTGIPLTALLITVYALQRRRVRRAAAAGGFVAVPGARSGQKGKGAGGQKAAGGKKGRAGQQAGGPGPFPRARLLPLLVGAGVLGWLVAFTASQVFDDTTSGDGSRPTAADMRARIDRVADGLRRNPLYLDPESPPALDTAERAHLRKRLRALDVPVVIAAVSSSIDDESGGSKDVLAEALHERLHHKVLIVFADPTSGRIEIVNYGTCVDEMYLIDRPRNLDYISSADLELGARLDQLLTYLSKSPPAKTANEPYDPPPAPDPVEEKALPGLFTGDYEPGLLIGTFAAGLVFGLVAAVCALVRRIARRRRPAADGPGGAAVPKAPEQPSLSWLRRTARQDLDTLTAALEPAASLPEESRLRAWECLDAAALLIDGDSDGRIDADATPVGLACAIVLARAGRTAIDEPAAVQHVCHRNPLHGAARKRAQIRPDGGGRARSLPVCEACRATPGAVLRLRSSASAGRGAYAPYPTLPGPLAALGDGAGIDQLTRDVREYFGVH
;
A
#
# COMPACT_ATOMS: atom_id res chain seq x y z
N MET A 1 3.02 42.80 77.69
CA MET A 1 2.11 43.90 77.30
C MET A 1 2.94 45.18 77.28
N GLY A 2 3.45 45.69 76.17
CA GLY A 2 3.17 45.46 74.76
C GLY A 2 3.36 46.80 74.08
N ALA A 3 4.62 47.22 73.92
CA ALA A 3 5.01 48.51 73.39
C ALA A 3 4.68 48.61 71.89
N VAL A 4 3.45 49.02 71.58
CA VAL A 4 3.00 49.37 70.23
C VAL A 4 2.19 50.66 70.36
N LEU A 5 2.87 51.79 70.49
CA LEU A 5 2.25 53.12 70.43
C LEU A 5 3.34 54.18 70.26
N ARG A 6 4.09 54.12 69.14
CA ARG A 6 4.97 55.21 68.66
C ARG A 6 5.47 55.04 67.22
N ALA A 7 4.66 54.46 66.34
CA ALA A 7 4.99 54.31 64.91
C ALA A 7 3.84 54.73 63.97
N GLY A 8 3.01 55.69 64.39
CA GLY A 8 1.77 56.06 63.68
C GLY A 8 1.71 57.48 63.12
N MET A 9 2.78 58.29 63.20
CA MET A 9 2.67 59.73 62.91
C MET A 9 3.83 60.34 62.09
N VAL A 10 4.64 59.50 61.42
CA VAL A 10 5.69 59.95 60.47
C VAL A 10 5.45 59.41 59.04
N LEU A 11 4.47 58.51 58.86
CA LEU A 11 4.16 57.89 57.56
C LEU A 11 3.11 58.64 56.73
N VAL A 12 2.48 59.69 57.27
CA VAL A 12 1.38 60.42 56.59
C VAL A 12 1.86 61.72 55.90
N THR A 13 3.03 62.25 56.25
CA THR A 13 3.62 63.44 55.60
C THR A 13 4.59 63.11 54.47
N GLY A 14 5.04 61.86 54.32
CA GLY A 14 5.88 61.42 53.20
C GLY A 14 5.11 61.08 51.91
N TRP A 15 3.80 60.88 51.99
CA TRP A 15 2.97 60.50 50.84
C TRP A 15 2.34 61.68 50.09
N LEU A 16 2.33 62.88 50.69
CA LEU A 16 1.75 64.09 50.07
C LEU A 16 2.76 64.95 49.28
N ALA A 17 4.07 64.68 49.40
CA ALA A 17 5.10 65.38 48.62
C ALA A 17 5.46 64.66 47.29
N VAL A 18 5.03 63.42 47.09
CA VAL A 18 5.20 62.68 45.82
C VAL A 18 4.07 62.98 44.82
N LEU A 19 2.97 63.60 45.28
CA LEU A 19 1.79 63.90 44.46
C LEU A 19 1.80 65.28 43.76
N PHE A 20 2.83 66.10 43.96
CA PHE A 20 2.93 67.45 43.35
C PHE A 20 4.16 67.68 42.46
N CYS A 21 4.93 66.64 42.15
CA CYS A 21 5.85 66.64 41.02
C CYS A 21 5.18 66.01 39.79
N ALA A 22 3.99 66.52 39.43
CA ALA A 22 3.45 66.39 38.08
C ALA A 22 4.37 67.20 37.14
N GLY A 23 5.52 66.61 36.85
CA GLY A 23 6.42 67.06 35.81
C GLY A 23 5.63 67.09 34.51
N VAL A 24 5.69 68.24 33.85
CA VAL A 24 5.36 68.40 32.45
C VAL A 24 5.93 67.18 31.72
N VAL A 25 5.06 66.33 31.18
CA VAL A 25 5.48 65.25 30.28
C VAL A 25 5.96 65.95 29.01
N GLN A 26 7.22 66.39 29.03
CA GLN A 26 7.97 66.60 27.81
C GLN A 26 7.95 65.25 27.11
N ALA A 27 7.17 65.17 26.03
CA ALA A 27 7.23 64.09 25.08
C ALA A 27 8.71 63.83 24.79
N ALA A 28 9.21 62.66 25.19
CA ALA A 28 10.53 62.23 24.83
C ALA A 28 10.68 62.42 23.31
N PRO A 29 11.81 62.96 22.81
CA PRO A 29 12.04 63.04 21.38
C PRO A 29 11.79 61.66 20.79
N ALA A 30 11.01 61.60 19.71
CA ALA A 30 10.70 60.36 19.02
C ALA A 30 12.02 59.61 18.80
N GLY A 31 12.19 58.47 19.48
CA GLY A 31 13.35 57.62 19.30
C GLY A 31 13.49 57.22 17.82
N PRO A 32 14.68 56.79 17.40
CA PRO A 32 14.89 56.36 16.02
C PRO A 32 13.81 55.36 15.61
N ASP A 33 13.33 55.51 14.38
CA ASP A 33 12.41 54.54 13.79
C ASP A 33 12.91 53.12 14.01
N GLY A 34 11.99 52.18 14.27
CA GLY A 34 12.33 50.80 14.61
C GLY A 34 13.37 50.18 13.66
N PRO A 35 14.19 49.24 14.16
CA PRO A 35 15.27 48.64 13.38
C PRO A 35 14.74 48.08 12.06
N THR A 36 15.52 48.23 10.98
CA THR A 36 15.22 47.54 9.71
C THR A 36 15.14 46.04 9.94
N GLN A 37 14.39 45.31 9.11
CA GLN A 37 14.25 43.85 9.22
C GLN A 37 15.60 43.15 9.37
N THR A 38 16.57 43.50 8.51
CA THR A 38 17.96 43.01 8.57
C THR A 38 18.67 43.32 9.89
N ALA A 39 18.44 44.50 10.48
CA ALA A 39 19.06 44.90 11.73
C ALA A 39 18.43 44.17 12.93
N TYR A 40 17.12 43.96 12.90
CA TYR A 40 16.42 43.16 13.90
C TYR A 40 16.90 41.71 13.88
N LEU A 41 16.87 41.06 12.71
CA LEU A 41 17.30 39.67 12.55
C LEU A 41 18.79 39.50 12.92
N ALA A 42 19.66 40.43 12.52
CA ALA A 42 21.07 40.40 12.94
C ALA A 42 21.24 40.52 14.46
N GLU A 43 20.41 41.31 15.14
CA GLU A 43 20.42 41.40 16.61
C GLU A 43 19.91 40.12 17.28
N GLN A 44 18.91 39.45 16.70
CA GLN A 44 18.48 38.14 17.21
C GLN A 44 19.58 37.09 17.03
N LEU A 45 20.19 37.03 15.84
CA LEU A 45 21.29 36.11 15.53
C LEU A 45 22.56 36.38 16.35
N ARG A 46 22.75 37.61 16.82
CA ARG A 46 23.84 37.96 17.73
C ARG A 46 23.67 37.29 19.10
N ARG A 47 22.42 37.10 19.54
CA ARG A 47 22.07 36.45 20.82
C ARG A 47 22.07 34.93 20.70
N ASN A 48 21.52 34.40 19.62
CA ASN A 48 21.48 32.96 19.35
C ASN A 48 21.70 32.73 17.84
N PRO A 49 22.66 31.89 17.42
CA PRO A 49 22.89 31.62 16.00
C PRO A 49 21.68 31.03 15.26
N VAL A 50 20.67 30.51 15.98
CA VAL A 50 19.39 30.07 15.41
C VAL A 50 18.29 31.01 15.88
N TYR A 51 17.58 31.58 14.92
CA TYR A 51 16.38 32.36 15.14
C TYR A 51 15.18 31.66 14.52
N ILE A 52 14.15 31.41 15.32
CA ILE A 52 12.85 30.92 14.87
C ILE A 52 11.82 32.00 15.16
N SER A 53 11.07 32.38 14.13
CA SER A 53 9.97 33.35 14.20
C SER A 53 8.86 32.84 15.11
N ASP A 54 8.20 33.75 15.82
CA ASP A 54 6.93 33.46 16.51
C ASP A 54 5.70 33.67 15.61
N GLN A 55 5.89 33.93 14.30
CA GLN A 55 4.80 34.05 13.33
C GLN A 55 4.36 32.69 12.75
N ILE A 56 5.14 31.63 12.94
CA ILE A 56 4.85 30.25 12.50
C ILE A 56 4.98 29.24 13.65
N PRO A 57 4.41 29.50 14.85
CA PRO A 57 4.56 28.62 15.99
C PRO A 57 3.92 27.25 15.76
N ARG A 58 2.93 27.11 14.87
CA ARG A 58 2.32 25.81 14.55
C ARG A 58 3.30 24.95 13.75
N GLU A 59 3.95 25.51 12.75
CA GLU A 59 4.86 24.78 11.87
C GLU A 59 6.26 24.62 12.47
N ALA A 60 6.86 25.72 12.94
CA ALA A 60 8.18 25.73 13.59
C ALA A 60 8.10 26.39 14.98
N PRO A 61 7.75 25.63 16.05
CA PRO A 61 7.73 26.17 17.40
C PRO A 61 9.12 26.64 17.85
N ARG A 62 9.22 27.79 18.52
CA ARG A 62 10.52 28.33 19.00
C ARG A 62 11.22 27.41 20.00
N SER A 63 10.45 26.61 20.74
CA SER A 63 10.94 25.54 21.60
C SER A 63 11.79 24.48 20.87
N THR A 64 11.70 24.38 19.53
CA THR A 64 12.53 23.48 18.70
C THR A 64 13.90 24.05 18.33
N ALA A 65 14.21 25.31 18.66
CA ALA A 65 15.49 25.95 18.32
C ALA A 65 16.76 25.13 18.71
N PRO A 66 16.80 24.41 19.85
CA PRO A 66 17.93 23.54 20.16
C PRO A 66 18.17 22.42 19.14
N ALA A 67 17.11 21.88 18.52
CA ALA A 67 17.25 20.85 17.50
C ALA A 67 17.85 21.42 16.20
N PHE A 68 17.39 22.60 15.76
CA PHE A 68 18.00 23.32 14.64
C PHE A 68 19.47 23.67 14.91
N ALA A 69 19.80 24.09 16.14
CA ALA A 69 21.17 24.37 16.53
C ALA A 69 22.05 23.11 16.46
N ALA A 70 21.55 21.97 16.92
CA ALA A 70 22.26 20.70 16.82
C ALA A 70 22.55 20.30 15.36
N GLU A 71 21.60 20.50 14.44
CA GLU A 71 21.84 20.26 13.00
C GLU A 71 22.87 21.23 12.42
N ALA A 72 22.78 22.52 12.76
CA ALA A 72 23.73 23.54 12.31
C ALA A 72 25.17 23.29 12.81
N GLU A 73 25.32 22.76 14.02
CA GLU A 73 26.63 22.42 14.62
C GLU A 73 27.35 21.29 13.87
N ARG A 74 26.61 20.35 13.25
CA ARG A 74 27.19 19.24 12.47
C ARG A 74 28.02 19.71 11.28
N LEU A 75 27.79 20.93 10.78
CA LEU A 75 28.50 21.49 9.63
C LEU A 75 29.95 21.91 9.95
N GLY A 76 30.32 22.03 11.22
CA GLY A 76 31.69 22.36 11.65
C GLY A 76 32.16 23.77 11.30
N VAL A 77 31.27 24.63 10.78
CA VAL A 77 31.50 26.06 10.52
C VAL A 77 30.49 26.90 11.32
N PRO A 78 30.79 28.18 11.63
CA PRO A 78 29.79 29.07 12.20
C PRO A 78 28.59 29.16 11.26
N THR A 79 27.42 28.72 11.72
CA THR A 79 26.19 28.66 10.93
C THR A 79 25.11 29.50 11.60
N TYR A 80 24.45 30.35 10.83
CA TYR A 80 23.36 31.21 11.26
C TYR A 80 22.08 30.81 10.53
N VAL A 81 21.08 30.36 11.29
CA VAL A 81 19.81 29.86 10.74
C VAL A 81 18.70 30.82 11.11
N MET A 82 17.91 31.23 10.11
CA MET A 82 16.67 31.96 10.31
C MET A 82 15.53 31.10 9.79
N VAL A 83 14.55 30.86 10.64
CA VAL A 83 13.30 30.18 10.29
C VAL A 83 12.19 31.22 10.40
N LEU A 84 11.71 31.71 9.25
CA LEU A 84 10.72 32.78 9.14
C LEU A 84 9.60 32.32 8.21
N PRO A 85 8.38 32.88 8.29
CA PRO A 85 7.36 32.59 7.29
C PRO A 85 7.86 32.96 5.88
N HIS A 86 7.43 32.22 4.85
CA HIS A 86 7.84 32.49 3.48
C HIS A 86 7.57 33.95 3.07
N THR A 87 6.46 34.52 3.54
CA THR A 87 6.09 35.93 3.32
C THR A 87 7.07 36.96 3.91
N SER A 88 7.90 36.57 4.89
CA SER A 88 8.95 37.41 5.45
C SER A 88 10.17 37.51 4.53
N TYR A 89 10.38 36.50 3.68
CA TYR A 89 11.37 36.55 2.63
C TYR A 89 10.78 37.32 1.44
N SER A 90 11.34 38.49 1.14
CA SER A 90 11.02 39.17 -0.13
C SER A 90 11.38 38.29 -1.34
N ALA A 91 11.06 38.72 -2.56
CA ALA A 91 11.44 38.03 -3.80
C ALA A 91 12.93 37.65 -3.89
N GLU A 92 13.81 38.26 -3.08
CA GLU A 92 15.22 37.92 -2.96
C GLU A 92 15.61 37.55 -1.51
N ALA A 93 15.31 36.33 -1.06
CA ALA A 93 15.79 35.79 0.23
C ALA A 93 17.32 35.94 0.39
N SER A 94 18.06 35.84 -0.72
CA SER A 94 19.50 36.08 -0.76
C SER A 94 19.90 37.52 -0.39
N GLY A 95 19.12 38.53 -0.79
CA GLY A 95 19.36 39.92 -0.42
C GLY A 95 19.19 40.13 1.10
N LEU A 96 18.22 39.44 1.70
CA LEU A 96 18.02 39.46 3.15
C LEU A 96 19.22 38.88 3.89
N LEU A 97 19.72 37.70 3.48
CA LEU A 97 20.90 37.07 4.09
C LEU A 97 22.13 37.98 4.04
N ALA A 98 22.38 38.62 2.89
CA ALA A 98 23.50 39.57 2.73
C ALA A 98 23.35 40.78 3.66
N GLY A 99 22.16 41.38 3.72
CA GLY A 99 21.91 42.51 4.62
C GLY A 99 22.02 42.15 6.11
N VAL A 100 21.61 40.94 6.49
CA VAL A 100 21.79 40.42 7.86
C VAL A 100 23.27 40.18 8.15
N HIS A 101 24.03 39.58 7.22
CA HIS A 101 25.47 39.41 7.34
C HIS A 101 26.18 40.75 7.56
N ASP A 102 25.89 41.77 6.75
CA ASP A 102 26.52 43.08 6.84
C ASP A 102 26.29 43.76 8.20
N ARG A 103 25.11 43.53 8.80
CA ARG A 103 24.76 44.05 10.14
C ARG A 103 25.29 43.18 11.28
N LEU A 104 25.39 41.88 11.09
CA LEU A 104 25.91 40.94 12.10
C LEU A 104 27.44 41.01 12.17
N GLY A 105 28.11 41.18 11.03
CA GLY A 105 29.55 41.32 10.90
C GLY A 105 30.33 40.05 11.24
N ARG A 106 29.73 38.87 11.07
CA ARG A 106 30.33 37.58 11.41
C ARG A 106 30.49 36.71 10.17
N LYS A 107 31.61 36.01 10.08
CA LYS A 107 31.83 35.02 9.02
C LYS A 107 31.02 33.76 9.33
N GLY A 108 30.47 33.11 8.31
CA GLY A 108 29.70 31.88 8.48
C GLY A 108 28.86 31.49 7.27
N LEU A 109 28.18 30.36 7.41
CA LEU A 109 27.09 29.93 6.54
C LEU A 109 25.78 30.52 7.07
N TYR A 110 25.01 31.16 6.20
CA TYR A 110 23.73 31.76 6.52
C TYR A 110 22.64 31.01 5.77
N ILE A 111 21.61 30.58 6.49
CA ILE A 111 20.54 29.71 5.98
C ILE A 111 19.20 30.38 6.29
N ALA A 112 18.39 30.59 5.25
CA ALA A 112 17.00 30.99 5.33
C ALA A 112 16.11 29.77 5.08
N VAL A 113 15.25 29.49 6.06
CA VAL A 113 14.26 28.41 6.02
C VAL A 113 12.87 29.03 6.24
N SER A 114 11.87 28.53 5.53
CA SER A 114 10.44 28.84 5.73
C SER A 114 9.62 27.58 5.91
N ASP A 115 8.32 27.77 6.14
CA ASP A 115 7.25 26.78 6.02
C ASP A 115 7.23 26.05 4.66
N MET A 116 7.85 26.62 3.62
CA MET A 116 7.99 26.00 2.30
C MET A 116 9.34 25.29 2.08
N GLY A 117 10.20 25.23 3.10
CA GLY A 117 11.53 24.60 3.02
C GLY A 117 12.68 25.60 2.96
N LEU A 118 13.70 25.36 2.13
CA LEU A 118 14.89 26.21 2.04
C LEU A 118 14.73 27.33 1.00
N ASP A 119 14.71 28.58 1.47
CA ASP A 119 14.61 29.75 0.58
C ASP A 119 15.98 30.22 0.06
N ALA A 120 17.01 30.19 0.89
CA ALA A 120 18.36 30.61 0.49
C ALA A 120 19.47 30.08 1.40
N VAL A 121 20.64 29.86 0.79
CA VAL A 121 21.88 29.48 1.49
C VAL A 121 23.03 30.33 0.96
N GLN A 122 23.77 31.00 1.85
CA GLN A 122 24.92 31.82 1.47
C GLN A 122 26.10 31.66 2.41
N THR A 123 27.31 31.73 1.83
CA THR A 123 28.57 31.69 2.59
C THR A 123 29.21 33.06 2.61
N PHE A 124 29.58 33.54 3.80
CA PHE A 124 30.29 34.80 3.95
C PHE A 124 31.59 34.60 4.73
N GLY A 125 32.72 34.78 4.05
CA GLY A 125 34.05 34.66 4.66
C GLY A 125 34.45 33.25 5.12
N VAL A 126 33.68 32.23 4.75
CA VAL A 126 33.96 30.80 4.95
C VAL A 126 33.84 30.07 3.61
N SER A 127 34.53 28.94 3.46
CA SER A 127 34.39 28.06 2.30
C SER A 127 33.61 26.82 2.70
N VAL A 128 32.43 26.63 2.09
CA VAL A 128 31.59 25.45 2.27
C VAL A 128 31.27 24.91 0.88
N PRO A 129 32.19 24.14 0.26
CA PRO A 129 31.99 23.59 -1.07
C PRO A 129 30.71 22.74 -1.14
N GLY A 130 29.94 22.90 -2.21
CA GLY A 130 28.70 22.15 -2.41
C GLY A 130 27.49 22.69 -1.64
N ALA A 131 27.57 23.81 -0.93
CA ALA A 131 26.41 24.38 -0.24
C ALA A 131 25.25 24.73 -1.21
N ALA A 132 25.55 25.30 -2.38
CA ALA A 132 24.53 25.60 -3.39
C ALA A 132 23.93 24.33 -4.01
N ASP A 133 24.77 23.31 -4.26
CA ASP A 133 24.32 22.02 -4.75
C ASP A 133 23.46 21.30 -3.71
N ALA A 134 23.86 21.31 -2.43
CA ALA A 134 23.09 20.72 -1.34
C ALA A 134 21.73 21.40 -1.20
N SER A 135 21.68 22.74 -1.29
CA SER A 135 20.42 23.48 -1.31
C SER A 135 19.53 23.05 -2.48
N THR A 136 20.11 22.83 -3.66
CA THR A 136 19.34 22.39 -4.83
C THR A 136 18.86 20.94 -4.66
N ALA A 137 19.71 20.04 -4.19
CA ALA A 137 19.31 18.66 -3.91
C ALA A 137 18.16 18.63 -2.89
N THR A 138 18.24 19.40 -1.80
CA THR A 138 17.16 19.50 -0.84
C THR A 138 15.84 19.99 -1.44
N LEU A 139 15.89 20.98 -2.33
CA LEU A 139 14.71 21.51 -3.01
C LEU A 139 13.98 20.46 -3.85
N TYR A 140 14.72 19.55 -4.49
CA TYR A 140 14.12 18.53 -5.39
C TYR A 140 13.88 17.18 -4.71
N GLU A 141 14.63 16.84 -3.67
CA GLU A 141 14.52 15.53 -3.00
C GLU A 141 13.51 15.52 -1.86
N LEU A 142 13.09 16.69 -1.35
CA LEU A 142 12.08 16.77 -0.31
C LEU A 142 10.69 17.07 -0.89
N PRO A 143 9.64 16.40 -0.38
CA PRO A 143 8.25 16.72 -0.70
C PRO A 143 7.78 18.02 -0.04
N TYR A 144 6.64 18.56 -0.48
CA TYR A 144 6.08 19.80 0.08
C TYR A 144 5.66 19.70 1.55
N ASP A 145 5.38 18.50 2.07
CA ASP A 145 5.00 18.28 3.48
C ASP A 145 6.22 18.21 4.43
N ALA A 146 7.44 18.38 3.91
CA ALA A 146 8.64 18.42 4.74
C ALA A 146 8.66 19.65 5.64
N THR A 147 8.79 19.44 6.95
CA THR A 147 8.84 20.53 7.93
C THR A 147 10.15 21.35 7.78
N PRO A 148 10.20 22.61 8.26
CA PRO A 148 11.43 23.42 8.23
C PRO A 148 12.63 22.74 8.89
N ARG A 149 12.41 21.92 9.92
CA ARG A 149 13.47 21.17 10.60
C ARG A 149 14.02 20.06 9.72
N GLU A 150 13.17 19.37 8.98
CA GLU A 150 13.56 18.31 8.07
C GLU A 150 14.27 18.86 6.84
N ALA A 151 13.83 20.01 6.33
CA ALA A 151 14.55 20.74 5.29
C ALA A 151 15.99 21.06 5.70
N LEU A 152 16.19 21.60 6.91
CA LEU A 152 17.54 21.85 7.41
C LEU A 152 18.34 20.56 7.60
N ARG A 153 17.75 19.53 8.24
CA ARG A 153 18.43 18.25 8.48
C ARG A 153 18.89 17.60 7.18
N HIS A 154 18.01 17.54 6.17
CA HIS A 154 18.32 16.95 4.87
C HIS A 154 19.42 17.73 4.16
N PHE A 155 19.37 19.07 4.19
CA PHE A 155 20.46 19.89 3.67
C PHE A 155 21.80 19.60 4.36
N VAL A 156 21.82 19.49 5.69
CA VAL A 156 23.01 19.13 6.45
C VAL A 156 23.50 17.73 6.05
N ASP A 157 22.61 16.76 5.88
CA ASP A 157 22.94 15.40 5.47
C ASP A 157 23.54 15.37 4.05
N VAL A 158 22.92 16.06 3.09
CA VAL A 158 23.45 16.18 1.72
C VAL A 158 24.81 16.86 1.72
N LEU A 159 24.95 17.98 2.43
CA LEU A 159 26.19 18.75 2.46
C LEU A 159 27.33 17.96 3.09
N THR A 160 27.06 17.25 4.19
CA THR A 160 28.07 16.45 4.91
C THR A 160 28.39 15.11 4.22
N SER A 161 27.55 14.63 3.29
CA SER A 161 27.80 13.41 2.53
C SER A 161 29.01 13.49 1.57
N GLY A 162 29.41 14.70 1.18
CA GLY A 162 30.41 14.92 0.14
C GLY A 162 29.91 14.64 -1.28
N GLN A 163 28.63 14.35 -1.47
CA GLN A 163 28.00 14.01 -2.76
C GLN A 163 27.00 15.07 -3.24
N ALA A 164 27.01 16.27 -2.66
CA ALA A 164 26.03 17.32 -2.93
C ALA A 164 25.82 17.62 -4.43
N HIS A 165 26.91 17.73 -5.20
CA HIS A 165 26.84 17.98 -6.64
C HIS A 165 26.17 16.84 -7.42
N GLN A 166 26.55 15.59 -7.13
CA GLN A 166 25.96 14.41 -7.77
C GLN A 166 24.46 14.32 -7.47
N ARG A 167 24.06 14.50 -6.20
CA ARG A 167 22.66 14.46 -5.78
C ARG A 167 21.83 15.58 -6.42
N ALA A 168 22.40 16.79 -6.53
CA ALA A 168 21.71 17.90 -7.19
C ALA A 168 21.43 17.63 -8.67
N GLU A 169 22.39 17.05 -9.40
CA GLU A 169 22.21 16.69 -10.80
C GLU A 169 21.23 15.53 -10.98
N GLU A 170 21.31 14.50 -10.14
CA GLU A 170 20.38 13.37 -10.15
C GLU A 170 18.94 13.81 -9.84
N ALA A 171 18.76 14.65 -8.82
CA ALA A 171 17.44 15.16 -8.44
C ALA A 171 16.86 16.09 -9.52
N ARG A 172 17.66 16.98 -10.13
CA ARG A 172 17.22 17.78 -11.29
C ARG A 172 16.80 16.87 -12.44
N ALA A 173 17.61 15.89 -12.81
CA ALA A 173 17.30 14.99 -13.91
C ALA A 173 16.02 14.16 -13.64
N GLN A 174 15.73 13.84 -12.38
CA GLN A 174 14.55 13.08 -12.00
C GLN A 174 13.28 13.94 -11.95
N TYR A 175 13.38 15.20 -11.50
CA TYR A 175 12.24 16.03 -11.11
C TYR A 175 12.06 17.34 -11.89
N SER A 176 13.01 17.76 -12.74
CA SER A 176 12.86 19.02 -13.49
C SER A 176 11.85 18.95 -14.63
N ASP A 177 11.69 17.76 -15.21
CA ASP A 177 10.95 17.54 -16.46
C ASP A 177 9.71 16.66 -16.27
N THR A 178 9.44 16.22 -15.04
CA THR A 178 8.34 15.34 -14.67
C THR A 178 7.44 16.06 -13.67
N ASP A 179 6.13 15.86 -13.77
CA ASP A 179 5.18 16.24 -12.70
C ASP A 179 5.26 15.24 -11.51
N ASP A 180 6.32 14.43 -11.45
CA ASP A 180 6.50 13.43 -10.40
C ASP A 180 7.00 14.15 -9.15
N GLU A 181 6.18 14.24 -8.11
CA GLU A 181 6.62 14.77 -6.82
C GLU A 181 7.33 13.68 -6.01
N PRO A 182 8.36 14.01 -5.19
CA PRO A 182 8.82 13.09 -4.15
C PRO A 182 7.64 12.57 -3.30
N PRO A 183 7.67 11.31 -2.85
CA PRO A 183 6.62 10.81 -1.96
C PRO A 183 6.62 11.62 -0.66
N GLY A 184 5.42 11.90 -0.14
CA GLY A 184 5.24 12.58 1.14
C GLY A 184 6.04 11.94 2.28
N LEU A 185 6.56 12.76 3.18
CA LEU A 185 7.32 12.29 4.34
C LEU A 185 6.41 11.85 5.49
N HIS A 186 5.25 12.49 5.60
CA HIS A 186 4.33 12.31 6.71
C HIS A 186 2.99 11.81 6.21
N THR A 187 2.40 10.92 7.00
CA THR A 187 1.00 10.54 6.80
C THR A 187 0.13 11.77 7.07
N ASP A 188 -0.59 12.25 6.06
CA ASP A 188 -1.64 13.27 6.23
C ASP A 188 -2.97 12.65 6.69
N ASP A 189 -3.97 13.47 6.99
CA ASP A 189 -5.29 12.98 7.43
C ASP A 189 -5.98 12.12 6.37
N THR A 190 -5.83 12.47 5.10
CA THR A 190 -6.45 11.72 3.97
C THR A 190 -5.78 10.36 3.81
N GLU A 191 -4.46 10.30 3.93
CA GLU A 191 -3.69 9.07 3.91
C GLU A 191 -4.00 8.21 5.14
N ARG A 192 -4.15 8.82 6.33
CA ARG A 192 -4.60 8.10 7.53
C ARG A 192 -5.98 7.50 7.37
N GLU A 193 -6.92 8.22 6.75
CA GLU A 193 -8.25 7.71 6.42
C GLU A 193 -8.16 6.52 5.44
N ASN A 194 -7.33 6.63 4.40
CA ASN A 194 -7.08 5.55 3.43
C ASN A 194 -6.44 4.31 4.09
N GLN A 195 -5.46 4.50 4.97
CA GLN A 195 -4.84 3.42 5.75
C GLN A 195 -5.87 2.74 6.66
N SER A 196 -6.73 3.53 7.31
CA SER A 196 -7.82 3.03 8.17
C SER A 196 -8.83 2.21 7.34
N PHE A 197 -9.21 2.72 6.17
CA PHE A 197 -10.11 2.07 5.22
C PHE A 197 -9.56 0.72 4.72
N VAL A 198 -8.33 0.70 4.22
CA VAL A 198 -7.67 -0.52 3.72
C VAL A 198 -7.47 -1.52 4.86
N THR A 199 -7.12 -1.06 6.06
CA THR A 199 -7.02 -1.91 7.25
C THR A 199 -8.37 -2.55 7.57
N GLY A 200 -9.46 -1.78 7.54
CA GLY A 200 -10.82 -2.30 7.69
C GLY A 200 -11.13 -3.41 6.67
N ILE A 201 -10.82 -3.18 5.40
CA ILE A 201 -11.01 -4.19 4.33
C ILE A 201 -10.20 -5.46 4.63
N ALA A 202 -8.94 -5.33 5.02
CA ALA A 202 -8.05 -6.46 5.25
C ALA A 202 -8.46 -7.30 6.48
N VAL A 203 -8.83 -6.62 7.58
CA VAL A 203 -9.21 -7.24 8.86
C VAL A 203 -10.44 -8.14 8.73
N THR A 204 -11.42 -7.80 7.88
CA THR A 204 -12.59 -8.67 7.62
C THR A 204 -12.42 -9.52 6.38
N GLY A 205 -11.92 -8.95 5.29
CA GLY A 205 -11.91 -9.55 3.97
C GLY A 205 -11.03 -10.79 3.90
N ILE A 206 -9.81 -10.74 4.44
CA ILE A 206 -8.86 -11.85 4.43
C ILE A 206 -9.38 -13.05 5.24
N PRO A 207 -9.72 -12.91 6.54
CA PRO A 207 -10.19 -14.05 7.33
C PRO A 207 -11.52 -14.61 6.85
N LEU A 208 -12.46 -13.77 6.40
CA LEU A 208 -13.73 -14.25 5.87
C LEU A 208 -13.54 -15.03 4.56
N THR A 209 -12.68 -14.55 3.65
CA THR A 209 -12.35 -15.27 2.41
C THR A 209 -11.73 -16.63 2.72
N ALA A 210 -10.74 -16.67 3.62
CA ALA A 210 -10.09 -17.91 4.03
C ALA A 210 -11.08 -18.91 4.65
N LEU A 211 -11.99 -18.43 5.50
CA LEU A 211 -13.07 -19.22 6.10
C LEU A 211 -13.99 -19.80 5.03
N LEU A 212 -14.52 -18.98 4.14
CA LEU A 212 -15.47 -19.38 3.10
C LEU A 212 -14.86 -20.42 2.13
N ILE A 213 -13.63 -20.17 1.66
CA ILE A 213 -12.90 -21.10 0.80
C ILE A 213 -12.65 -22.43 1.51
N THR A 214 -12.25 -22.40 2.79
CA THR A 214 -11.98 -23.61 3.58
C THR A 214 -13.25 -24.43 3.80
N VAL A 215 -14.37 -23.79 4.17
CA VAL A 215 -15.67 -24.47 4.32
C VAL A 215 -16.11 -25.09 2.99
N TYR A 216 -15.98 -24.37 1.88
CA TYR A 216 -16.33 -24.89 0.55
C TYR A 216 -15.44 -26.08 0.14
N ALA A 217 -14.13 -26.02 0.40
CA ALA A 217 -13.22 -27.12 0.13
C ALA A 217 -13.57 -28.36 0.98
N LEU A 218 -13.91 -28.18 2.26
CA LEU A 218 -14.33 -29.27 3.15
C LEU A 218 -15.68 -29.87 2.73
N GLN A 219 -16.66 -29.06 2.34
CA GLN A 219 -17.95 -29.50 1.79
C GLN A 219 -17.72 -30.40 0.57
N ARG A 220 -16.87 -29.95 -0.35
CA ARG A 220 -16.53 -30.69 -1.56
C ARG A 220 -15.84 -32.03 -1.26
N ARG A 221 -14.90 -32.06 -0.31
CA ARG A 221 -14.23 -33.31 0.12
C ARG A 221 -15.23 -34.31 0.69
N ARG A 222 -16.23 -33.85 1.44
CA ARG A 222 -17.29 -34.73 1.98
C ARG A 222 -18.18 -35.32 0.89
N VAL A 223 -18.64 -34.51 -0.06
CA VAL A 223 -19.44 -35.01 -1.18
C VAL A 223 -18.66 -36.05 -1.99
N ARG A 224 -17.36 -35.83 -2.20
CA ARG A 224 -16.48 -36.82 -2.86
C ARG A 224 -16.34 -38.11 -2.06
N ARG A 225 -16.14 -38.03 -0.73
CA ARG A 225 -16.05 -39.21 0.13
C ARG A 225 -17.37 -39.98 0.20
N ALA A 226 -18.51 -39.29 0.27
CA ALA A 226 -19.83 -39.93 0.24
C ALA A 226 -20.10 -40.64 -1.10
N ALA A 227 -19.68 -40.04 -2.22
CA ALA A 227 -19.76 -40.68 -3.53
C ALA A 227 -18.81 -41.89 -3.67
N ALA A 228 -17.63 -41.84 -3.05
CA ALA A 228 -16.68 -42.95 -3.04
C ALA A 228 -17.09 -44.09 -2.07
N ALA A 229 -17.83 -43.77 -1.01
CA ALA A 229 -18.28 -44.73 0.00
C ALA A 229 -19.51 -45.58 -0.41
N GLY A 230 -19.93 -45.54 -1.69
CA GLY A 230 -20.74 -46.63 -2.26
C GLY A 230 -22.16 -46.78 -1.73
N GLY A 231 -22.95 -45.70 -1.71
CA GLY A 231 -24.40 -45.81 -1.53
C GLY A 231 -25.07 -46.43 -2.76
N PHE A 232 -25.11 -47.76 -2.84
CA PHE A 232 -26.06 -48.49 -3.69
C PHE A 232 -27.48 -48.14 -3.21
N VAL A 233 -28.10 -47.14 -3.83
CA VAL A 233 -29.56 -46.99 -3.77
C VAL A 233 -30.13 -48.09 -4.65
N ALA A 234 -30.63 -49.15 -4.01
CA ALA A 234 -31.40 -50.19 -4.68
C ALA A 234 -32.56 -49.53 -5.44
N VAL A 235 -32.50 -49.60 -6.76
CA VAL A 235 -33.60 -49.22 -7.64
C VAL A 235 -34.77 -50.16 -7.33
N PRO A 236 -35.95 -49.68 -6.92
CA PRO A 236 -37.11 -50.54 -6.72
C PRO A 236 -37.48 -51.15 -8.07
N GLY A 237 -37.48 -52.47 -8.14
CA GLY A 237 -37.77 -53.23 -9.34
C GLY A 237 -39.10 -52.84 -9.97
N ALA A 238 -39.07 -52.62 -11.28
CA ALA A 238 -40.23 -52.52 -12.13
C ALA A 238 -41.06 -53.82 -12.02
N ARG A 239 -42.22 -53.74 -11.37
CA ARG A 239 -43.25 -54.78 -11.47
C ARG A 239 -44.20 -54.43 -12.60
N SER A 240 -44.07 -55.19 -13.67
CA SER A 240 -45.05 -55.37 -14.73
C SER A 240 -46.29 -56.11 -14.23
N GLY A 241 -47.46 -55.70 -14.72
CA GLY A 241 -48.64 -56.57 -14.88
C GLY A 241 -49.68 -56.55 -13.76
N GLN A 242 -50.86 -56.01 -14.05
CA GLN A 242 -52.05 -56.80 -14.44
C GLN A 242 -53.35 -56.09 -14.04
N LYS A 243 -54.17 -55.80 -15.07
CA LYS A 243 -55.57 -55.36 -14.98
C LYS A 243 -56.42 -56.43 -14.29
N GLY A 244 -57.29 -56.02 -13.37
CA GLY A 244 -58.43 -56.80 -12.88
C GLY A 244 -59.53 -55.88 -12.34
N LYS A 245 -60.66 -55.84 -13.04
CA LYS A 245 -61.93 -55.24 -12.58
C LYS A 245 -62.56 -56.18 -11.53
N GLY A 246 -63.17 -55.63 -10.48
CA GLY A 246 -64.05 -56.37 -9.58
C GLY A 246 -64.62 -55.48 -8.48
N ALA A 247 -65.94 -55.36 -8.46
CA ALA A 247 -66.72 -54.53 -7.55
C ALA A 247 -66.89 -55.18 -6.16
N GLY A 248 -67.19 -54.34 -5.17
CA GLY A 248 -68.00 -54.72 -4.01
C GLY A 248 -67.32 -54.63 -2.64
N GLY A 249 -67.98 -53.90 -1.71
CA GLY A 249 -68.07 -54.35 -0.32
C GLY A 249 -67.21 -53.64 0.74
N GLN A 250 -67.87 -52.71 1.44
CA GLN A 250 -67.89 -52.56 2.91
C GLN A 250 -66.61 -52.29 3.74
N LYS A 251 -66.69 -51.13 4.43
CA LYS A 251 -66.44 -50.88 5.88
C LYS A 251 -65.48 -51.83 6.62
N ALA A 252 -64.40 -51.27 7.17
CA ALA A 252 -64.30 -50.99 8.61
C ALA A 252 -62.93 -50.43 9.01
N ALA A 253 -63.01 -49.55 10.00
CA ALA A 253 -62.02 -49.01 10.91
C ALA A 253 -60.67 -49.73 11.11
N GLY A 254 -59.64 -48.92 11.34
CA GLY A 254 -58.60 -49.25 12.31
C GLY A 254 -57.16 -49.05 11.84
N GLY A 255 -56.51 -47.99 12.33
CA GLY A 255 -55.05 -47.98 12.50
C GLY A 255 -54.23 -47.29 11.41
N LYS A 256 -54.20 -45.94 11.42
CA LYS A 256 -53.12 -45.19 10.77
C LYS A 256 -51.89 -45.11 11.69
N LYS A 257 -51.01 -46.11 11.59
CA LYS A 257 -49.58 -45.92 11.90
C LYS A 257 -49.02 -44.96 10.86
N GLY A 258 -48.59 -43.78 11.30
CA GLY A 258 -47.85 -42.83 10.48
C GLY A 258 -46.58 -43.49 9.94
N ARG A 259 -46.59 -43.83 8.65
CA ARG A 259 -45.38 -44.18 7.90
C ARG A 259 -44.47 -42.95 7.94
N ALA A 260 -43.38 -43.07 8.68
CA ALA A 260 -42.22 -42.21 8.53
C ALA A 260 -41.81 -42.25 7.06
N GLY A 261 -42.17 -41.19 6.34
CA GLY A 261 -41.59 -40.91 5.03
C GLY A 261 -40.10 -40.72 5.26
N GLN A 262 -39.33 -41.75 4.90
CA GLN A 262 -37.88 -41.70 4.78
C GLN A 262 -37.60 -40.68 3.67
N GLN A 263 -37.55 -39.40 4.04
CA GLN A 263 -36.99 -38.35 3.20
C GLN A 263 -35.55 -38.76 2.95
N ALA A 264 -35.26 -39.09 1.69
CA ALA A 264 -33.90 -39.33 1.21
C ALA A 264 -33.03 -38.17 1.70
N GLY A 265 -32.14 -38.47 2.65
CA GLY A 265 -31.31 -37.49 3.33
C GLY A 265 -30.46 -36.74 2.32
N GLY A 266 -30.88 -35.52 1.98
CA GLY A 266 -29.98 -34.54 1.42
C GLY A 266 -28.77 -34.39 2.34
N PRO A 267 -27.61 -33.98 1.81
CA PRO A 267 -26.41 -33.81 2.62
C PRO A 267 -26.74 -32.90 3.81
N GLY A 268 -26.75 -33.47 5.01
CA GLY A 268 -27.10 -32.75 6.23
C GLY A 268 -26.21 -31.52 6.44
N PRO A 269 -26.70 -30.50 7.14
CA PRO A 269 -25.96 -29.27 7.40
C PRO A 269 -24.57 -29.57 8.00
N PHE A 270 -23.61 -28.69 7.76
CA PHE A 270 -22.26 -28.82 8.31
C PHE A 270 -22.33 -28.98 9.84
N PRO A 271 -21.66 -29.97 10.45
CA PRO A 271 -21.71 -30.18 11.88
C PRO A 271 -21.07 -28.97 12.54
N ARG A 272 -21.85 -28.30 13.40
CA ARG A 272 -21.45 -27.10 14.15
C ARG A 272 -20.09 -27.28 14.85
N ALA A 273 -19.77 -28.49 15.29
CA ALA A 273 -18.50 -28.85 15.91
C ALA A 273 -17.24 -28.57 15.06
N ARG A 274 -17.34 -28.53 13.72
CA ARG A 274 -16.20 -28.19 12.84
C ARG A 274 -16.15 -26.73 12.39
N LEU A 275 -17.21 -25.97 12.62
CA LEU A 275 -17.26 -24.54 12.30
C LEU A 275 -16.55 -23.71 13.37
N LEU A 276 -16.69 -24.09 14.65
CA LEU A 276 -16.06 -23.39 15.77
C LEU A 276 -14.53 -23.17 15.60
N PRO A 277 -13.69 -24.19 15.34
CA PRO A 277 -12.25 -23.96 15.19
C PRO A 277 -11.90 -23.11 13.97
N LEU A 278 -12.71 -23.13 12.90
CA LEU A 278 -12.49 -22.29 11.72
C LEU A 278 -12.85 -20.83 12.00
N LEU A 279 -13.92 -20.58 12.76
CA LEU A 279 -14.29 -19.23 13.22
C LEU A 279 -13.22 -18.66 14.16
N VAL A 280 -12.70 -19.48 15.08
CA VAL A 280 -11.56 -19.08 15.94
C VAL A 280 -10.33 -18.77 15.09
N GLY A 281 -9.98 -19.63 14.13
CA GLY A 281 -8.86 -19.39 13.22
C GLY A 281 -9.01 -18.10 12.39
N ALA A 282 -10.22 -17.82 11.91
CA ALA A 282 -10.53 -16.57 11.22
C ALA A 282 -10.40 -15.35 12.16
N GLY A 283 -10.86 -15.46 13.40
CA GLY A 283 -10.69 -14.41 14.41
C GLY A 283 -9.22 -14.12 14.73
N VAL A 284 -8.39 -15.17 14.89
CA VAL A 284 -6.94 -15.03 15.11
C VAL A 284 -6.26 -14.36 13.92
N LEU A 285 -6.64 -14.73 12.69
CA LEU A 285 -6.08 -14.11 11.49
C LEU A 285 -6.47 -12.64 11.37
N GLY A 286 -7.73 -12.27 11.66
CA GLY A 286 -8.17 -10.87 11.71
C GLY A 286 -7.40 -10.07 12.77
N TRP A 287 -7.21 -10.63 13.96
CA TRP A 287 -6.41 -10.01 15.02
C TRP A 287 -4.95 -9.81 14.60
N LEU A 288 -4.34 -10.81 13.96
CA LEU A 288 -2.96 -10.71 13.49
C LEU A 288 -2.80 -9.63 12.43
N VAL A 289 -3.75 -9.51 11.49
CA VAL A 289 -3.77 -8.43 10.48
C VAL A 289 -3.88 -7.06 11.16
N ALA A 290 -4.82 -6.89 12.10
CA ALA A 290 -4.97 -5.64 12.84
C ALA A 290 -3.71 -5.27 13.65
N PHE A 291 -3.11 -6.26 14.31
CA PHE A 291 -1.86 -6.07 15.04
C PHE A 291 -0.72 -5.65 14.09
N THR A 292 -0.52 -6.35 12.98
CA THR A 292 0.50 -5.95 11.99
C THR A 292 0.25 -4.56 11.41
N ALA A 293 -1.00 -4.20 11.15
CA ALA A 293 -1.35 -2.86 10.65
C ALA A 293 -0.99 -1.78 11.69
N SER A 294 -1.25 -2.01 12.99
CA SER A 294 -0.88 -1.07 14.06
C SER A 294 0.63 -0.89 14.26
N GLN A 295 1.45 -1.84 13.80
CA GLN A 295 2.92 -1.75 13.87
C GLN A 295 3.53 -1.13 12.60
N VAL A 296 2.80 -1.18 11.48
CA VAL A 296 3.24 -0.63 10.19
C VAL A 296 2.75 0.81 10.01
N PHE A 297 1.58 1.13 10.54
CA PHE A 297 0.96 2.46 10.46
C PHE A 297 0.93 3.11 11.85
N ASP A 298 2.10 3.23 12.48
CA ASP A 298 2.26 3.70 13.85
C ASP A 298 2.40 5.22 13.99
N ASP A 299 2.40 5.99 12.89
CA ASP A 299 2.41 7.45 12.99
C ASP A 299 1.19 7.94 13.78
N THR A 300 1.43 8.92 14.64
CA THR A 300 0.38 9.54 15.46
C THR A 300 0.28 11.04 15.23
N THR A 301 1.15 11.57 14.37
CA THR A 301 1.20 12.99 14.05
C THR A 301 1.42 13.21 12.57
N SER A 302 0.79 14.26 12.03
CA SER A 302 1.20 14.86 10.77
C SER A 302 2.43 15.74 11.06
N GLY A 303 3.53 15.50 10.35
CA GLY A 303 4.79 16.21 10.54
C GLY A 303 5.79 15.54 11.49
N ASP A 304 6.87 16.27 11.76
CA ASP A 304 8.08 15.81 12.46
C ASP A 304 7.91 15.52 13.98
N GLY A 305 6.68 15.48 14.47
CA GLY A 305 6.31 15.28 15.87
C GLY A 305 6.51 16.51 16.78
N SER A 306 6.97 17.64 16.24
CA SER A 306 7.08 18.88 17.02
C SER A 306 5.70 19.43 17.36
N ARG A 307 5.55 19.92 18.60
CA ARG A 307 4.29 20.47 19.11
C ARG A 307 4.55 21.84 19.74
N PRO A 308 3.75 22.86 19.41
CA PRO A 308 3.89 24.16 20.05
C PRO A 308 3.58 24.09 21.54
N THR A 309 4.39 24.79 22.32
CA THR A 309 4.09 25.02 23.74
C THR A 309 3.17 26.23 23.89
N ALA A 310 2.51 26.35 25.04
CA ALA A 310 1.75 27.56 25.37
C ALA A 310 2.62 28.83 25.42
N ALA A 311 3.95 28.71 25.56
CA ALA A 311 4.85 29.85 25.46
C ALA A 311 5.10 30.24 23.99
N ASP A 312 5.23 29.25 23.10
CA ASP A 312 5.37 29.47 21.65
C ASP A 312 4.13 30.20 21.11
N MET A 313 2.94 29.70 21.45
CA MET A 313 1.65 30.29 21.00
C MET A 313 1.40 31.70 21.54
N ARG A 314 2.02 32.10 22.66
CA ARG A 314 1.84 33.44 23.24
C ARG A 314 2.89 34.44 22.81
N ALA A 315 4.02 34.00 22.28
CA ALA A 315 5.19 34.84 22.05
C ALA A 315 4.88 36.04 21.14
N ARG A 316 4.16 35.81 20.03
CA ARG A 316 3.78 36.87 19.08
C ARG A 316 2.75 37.83 19.66
N ILE A 317 1.69 37.32 20.27
CA ILE A 317 0.69 38.14 20.99
C ILE A 317 1.37 39.06 22.00
N ASP A 318 2.29 38.52 22.81
CA ASP A 318 3.03 39.28 23.82
C ASP A 318 3.85 40.39 23.18
N ARG A 319 4.62 40.06 22.12
CA ARG A 319 5.45 41.03 21.40
C ARG A 319 4.63 42.15 20.77
N VAL A 320 3.54 41.80 20.07
CA VAL A 320 2.67 42.76 19.39
C VAL A 320 1.97 43.65 20.40
N ALA A 321 1.39 43.07 21.47
CA ALA A 321 0.75 43.84 22.54
C ALA A 321 1.74 44.79 23.22
N ASP A 322 2.95 44.33 23.54
CA ASP A 322 4.02 45.17 24.09
C ASP A 322 4.42 46.32 23.15
N GLY A 323 4.48 46.03 21.85
CA GLY A 323 4.70 47.02 20.81
C GLY A 323 3.61 48.08 20.77
N LEU A 324 2.36 47.65 20.78
CA LEU A 324 1.17 48.51 20.74
C LEU A 324 1.01 49.38 21.99
N ARG A 325 1.36 48.86 23.18
CA ARG A 325 1.40 49.65 24.42
C ARG A 325 2.38 50.82 24.34
N ARG A 326 3.49 50.65 23.61
CA ARG A 326 4.52 51.69 23.43
C ARG A 326 4.20 52.64 22.28
N ASN A 327 3.58 52.14 21.21
CA ASN A 327 3.30 52.91 20.01
C ASN A 327 1.98 52.45 19.37
N PRO A 328 0.99 53.33 19.15
CA PRO A 328 -0.27 52.95 18.53
C PRO A 328 -0.13 52.51 17.06
N LEU A 329 1.04 52.70 16.44
CA LEU A 329 1.41 52.09 15.16
C LEU A 329 2.56 51.09 15.40
N TYR A 330 2.22 49.81 15.48
CA TYR A 330 3.17 48.72 15.53
C TYR A 330 3.43 48.18 14.12
N LEU A 331 4.71 48.00 13.79
CA LEU A 331 5.15 47.31 12.59
C LEU A 331 5.95 46.10 13.03
N ASP A 332 5.63 44.93 12.51
CA ASP A 332 6.43 43.74 12.81
C ASP A 332 7.85 43.91 12.25
N PRO A 333 8.89 43.85 13.10
CA PRO A 333 10.27 43.95 12.63
C PRO A 333 10.73 42.73 11.81
N GLU A 334 9.97 41.64 11.78
CA GLU A 334 10.26 40.48 10.94
C GLU A 334 9.65 40.57 9.54
N SER A 335 8.68 41.46 9.32
CA SER A 335 8.07 41.64 8.01
C SER A 335 8.88 42.59 7.12
N PRO A 336 8.73 42.48 5.79
CA PRO A 336 9.30 43.45 4.86
C PRO A 336 8.82 44.88 5.17
N PRO A 337 9.65 45.91 4.93
CA PRO A 337 9.29 47.29 5.21
C PRO A 337 8.14 47.75 4.29
N ALA A 338 6.93 47.84 4.83
CA ALA A 338 5.74 48.26 4.08
C ALA A 338 5.45 49.78 4.18
N LEU A 339 6.07 50.49 5.12
CA LEU A 339 5.88 51.93 5.33
C LEU A 339 7.22 52.62 5.53
N ASP A 340 7.41 53.75 4.85
CA ASP A 340 8.61 54.56 5.03
C ASP A 340 8.58 55.40 6.33
N THR A 341 9.66 56.10 6.64
CA THR A 341 9.74 56.96 7.84
C THR A 341 8.73 58.12 7.81
N ALA A 342 8.50 58.73 6.66
CA ALA A 342 7.60 59.88 6.54
C ALA A 342 6.14 59.44 6.72
N GLU A 343 5.73 58.35 6.10
CA GLU A 343 4.42 57.72 6.24
C GLU A 343 4.16 57.32 7.68
N ARG A 344 5.13 56.67 8.35
CA ARG A 344 5.02 56.31 9.77
C ARG A 344 4.83 57.52 10.66
N ALA A 345 5.61 58.59 10.44
CA ALA A 345 5.48 59.82 11.21
C ALA A 345 4.11 60.49 10.99
N HIS A 346 3.64 60.49 9.73
CA HIS A 346 2.33 61.02 9.35
C HIS A 346 1.18 60.23 9.99
N LEU A 347 1.16 58.90 9.86
CA LEU A 347 0.14 58.03 10.43
C LEU A 347 0.11 58.13 11.97
N ARG A 348 1.27 58.18 12.64
CA ARG A 348 1.32 58.41 14.10
C ARG A 348 0.71 59.75 14.50
N LYS A 349 0.94 60.81 13.70
CA LYS A 349 0.34 62.12 13.92
C LYS A 349 -1.17 62.06 13.75
N ARG A 350 -1.66 61.36 12.72
CA ARG A 350 -3.09 61.13 12.45
C ARG A 350 -3.76 60.36 13.59
N LEU A 351 -3.18 59.26 14.05
CA LEU A 351 -3.70 58.45 15.14
C LEU A 351 -3.88 59.25 16.43
N ARG A 352 -2.92 60.12 16.77
CA ARG A 352 -3.02 61.02 17.94
C ARG A 352 -4.10 62.09 17.83
N ALA A 353 -4.59 62.38 16.63
CA ALA A 353 -5.61 63.40 16.38
C ALA A 353 -7.03 62.81 16.35
N LEU A 354 -7.19 61.49 16.50
CA LEU A 354 -8.50 60.85 16.53
C LEU A 354 -9.10 60.92 17.93
N ASP A 355 -10.42 61.09 18.00
CA ASP A 355 -11.19 61.11 19.24
C ASP A 355 -11.47 59.70 19.80
N VAL A 356 -11.08 58.66 19.05
CA VAL A 356 -11.28 57.24 19.39
C VAL A 356 -9.93 56.57 19.54
N PRO A 357 -9.73 55.70 20.55
CA PRO A 357 -8.52 54.90 20.68
C PRO A 357 -8.43 53.91 19.51
N VAL A 358 -7.55 54.21 18.56
CA VAL A 358 -7.24 53.36 17.41
C VAL A 358 -5.79 52.91 17.51
N VAL A 359 -5.56 51.62 17.28
CA VAL A 359 -4.23 51.05 17.13
C VAL A 359 -4.12 50.32 15.80
N ILE A 360 -2.94 50.37 15.20
CA ILE A 360 -2.61 49.69 13.94
C ILE A 360 -1.49 48.69 14.22
N ALA A 361 -1.74 47.43 13.90
CA ALA A 361 -0.75 46.36 13.91
C ALA A 361 -0.46 45.92 12.47
N ALA A 362 0.68 46.33 11.93
CA ALA A 362 1.13 45.83 10.64
C ALA A 362 1.82 44.47 10.81
N VAL A 363 1.06 43.39 10.66
CA VAL A 363 1.48 42.01 10.89
C VAL A 363 0.90 41.10 9.79
N SER A 364 1.76 40.27 9.19
CA SER A 364 1.32 39.17 8.31
C SER A 364 0.53 38.16 9.13
N SER A 365 -0.49 37.52 8.57
CA SER A 365 -1.08 36.31 9.19
C SER A 365 -0.97 35.14 8.25
N SER A 366 -0.69 33.98 8.83
CA SER A 366 -0.67 32.68 8.17
C SER A 366 -1.58 31.74 8.92
N ILE A 367 -2.02 30.67 8.27
CA ILE A 367 -2.68 29.55 8.97
C ILE A 367 -1.76 28.92 10.03
N ASP A 368 -0.45 29.05 9.89
CA ASP A 368 0.55 28.51 10.82
C ASP A 368 0.80 29.41 12.04
N ASP A 369 0.11 30.55 12.10
CA ASP A 369 0.24 31.50 13.19
C ASP A 369 -0.58 31.09 14.42
N GLU A 370 -0.37 31.77 15.54
CA GLU A 370 -1.02 31.43 16.80
C GLU A 370 -2.56 31.48 16.74
N SER A 371 -3.12 32.27 15.82
CA SER A 371 -4.56 32.42 15.66
C SER A 371 -5.13 31.56 14.54
N GLY A 372 -4.32 30.70 13.91
CA GLY A 372 -4.75 29.86 12.80
C GLY A 372 -5.14 30.71 11.57
N GLY A 373 -4.54 31.89 11.43
CA GLY A 373 -4.87 32.87 10.39
C GLY A 373 -6.12 33.72 10.68
N SER A 374 -6.81 33.51 11.81
CA SER A 374 -7.98 34.30 12.19
C SER A 374 -7.57 35.64 12.81
N LYS A 375 -7.92 36.75 12.17
CA LYS A 375 -7.67 38.09 12.71
C LYS A 375 -8.54 38.40 13.92
N ASP A 376 -9.75 37.85 13.99
CA ASP A 376 -10.64 38.03 15.14
C ASP A 376 -10.07 37.37 16.39
N VAL A 377 -9.57 36.13 16.28
CA VAL A 377 -8.92 35.43 17.41
C VAL A 377 -7.66 36.16 17.87
N LEU A 378 -6.86 36.67 16.92
CA LEU A 378 -5.70 37.51 17.28
C LEU A 378 -6.14 38.81 17.96
N ALA A 379 -7.21 39.44 17.49
CA ALA A 379 -7.72 40.68 18.04
C ALA A 379 -8.27 40.49 19.45
N GLU A 380 -8.96 39.39 19.71
CA GLU A 380 -9.40 38.99 21.04
C GLU A 380 -8.21 38.84 21.98
N ALA A 381 -7.21 38.05 21.59
CA ALA A 381 -6.01 37.84 22.39
C ALA A 381 -5.25 39.15 22.66
N LEU A 382 -5.16 40.05 21.66
CA LEU A 382 -4.56 41.37 21.85
C LEU A 382 -5.41 42.26 22.77
N HIS A 383 -6.73 42.23 22.64
CA HIS A 383 -7.64 42.98 23.51
C HIS A 383 -7.49 42.53 24.96
N GLU A 384 -7.46 41.22 25.21
CA GLU A 384 -7.20 40.66 26.54
C GLU A 384 -5.88 41.15 27.13
N ARG A 385 -4.83 41.31 26.32
CA ARG A 385 -3.54 41.84 26.81
C ARG A 385 -3.54 43.35 26.96
N LEU A 386 -4.21 44.09 26.10
CA LEU A 386 -4.24 45.55 26.14
C LEU A 386 -5.16 46.08 27.25
N HIS A 387 -6.20 45.32 27.66
CA HIS A 387 -7.18 45.69 28.69
C HIS A 387 -7.84 47.07 28.47
N HIS A 388 -8.01 47.48 27.21
CA HIS A 388 -8.58 48.77 26.85
C HIS A 388 -9.62 48.61 25.74
N LYS A 389 -10.64 49.48 25.77
CA LYS A 389 -11.58 49.64 24.65
C LYS A 389 -10.82 50.26 23.49
N VAL A 390 -10.69 49.55 22.38
CA VAL A 390 -9.81 49.96 21.28
C VAL A 390 -10.34 49.40 19.97
N LEU A 391 -10.16 50.18 18.90
CA LEU A 391 -10.35 49.73 17.53
C LEU A 391 -8.99 49.29 16.98
N ILE A 392 -8.86 48.00 16.67
CA ILE A 392 -7.63 47.38 16.20
C ILE A 392 -7.68 47.29 14.68
N VAL A 393 -6.65 47.81 14.03
CA VAL A 393 -6.48 47.74 12.58
C VAL A 393 -5.37 46.74 12.23
N PHE A 394 -5.82 45.61 11.70
CA PHE A 394 -5.16 44.67 10.79
C PHE A 394 -4.50 45.35 9.59
N ALA A 395 -3.18 45.37 9.46
CA ALA A 395 -2.53 45.74 8.19
C ALA A 395 -1.52 44.65 7.78
N ASP A 396 -1.80 43.90 6.74
CA ASP A 396 -0.85 42.91 6.23
C ASP A 396 0.19 43.60 5.34
N PRO A 397 1.48 43.59 5.73
CA PRO A 397 2.54 44.27 4.97
C PRO A 397 2.84 43.61 3.61
N THR A 398 2.43 42.35 3.42
CA THR A 398 2.70 41.56 2.21
C THR A 398 1.54 41.54 1.24
N SER A 399 0.32 41.26 1.73
CA SER A 399 -0.86 41.31 0.88
C SER A 399 -1.42 42.72 0.72
N GLY A 400 -1.09 43.64 1.63
CA GLY A 400 -1.70 44.96 1.73
C GLY A 400 -3.14 44.91 2.27
N ARG A 401 -3.65 43.76 2.72
CA ARG A 401 -5.02 43.63 3.24
C ARG A 401 -5.15 44.42 4.53
N ILE A 402 -6.25 45.16 4.67
CA ILE A 402 -6.58 45.92 5.87
C ILE A 402 -7.86 45.35 6.47
N GLU A 403 -7.85 45.07 7.75
CA GLU A 403 -8.98 44.52 8.49
C GLU A 403 -9.17 45.29 9.79
N ILE A 404 -10.41 45.45 10.24
CA ILE A 404 -10.75 46.31 11.37
C ILE A 404 -11.60 45.51 12.34
N VAL A 405 -11.18 45.45 13.60
CA VAL A 405 -11.93 44.78 14.66
C VAL A 405 -12.14 45.76 15.81
N ASN A 406 -13.40 45.95 16.21
CA ASN A 406 -13.79 46.93 17.21
C ASN A 406 -14.09 46.26 18.56
N TYR A 407 -13.19 46.42 19.53
CA TYR A 407 -13.38 45.93 20.88
C TYR A 407 -13.91 47.04 21.79
N GLY A 408 -15.21 47.32 21.69
CA GLY A 408 -15.92 48.15 22.66
C GLY A 408 -15.79 49.66 22.49
N THR A 409 -15.37 50.15 21.33
CA THR A 409 -15.40 51.59 21.01
C THR A 409 -16.76 52.01 20.45
N CYS A 410 -17.14 53.28 20.64
CA CYS A 410 -18.39 53.84 20.12
C CYS A 410 -18.22 54.31 18.66
N VAL A 411 -17.69 53.46 17.79
CA VAL A 411 -17.58 53.72 16.33
C VAL A 411 -18.68 52.95 15.62
N ASP A 412 -19.40 53.62 14.73
CA ASP A 412 -20.39 52.95 13.88
C ASP A 412 -19.69 52.01 12.87
N GLU A 413 -19.78 50.70 13.10
CA GLU A 413 -19.19 49.69 12.23
C GLU A 413 -19.84 49.65 10.85
N MET A 414 -21.15 49.91 10.77
CA MET A 414 -21.86 49.92 9.49
C MET A 414 -21.31 51.03 8.59
N TYR A 415 -20.91 52.16 9.19
CA TYR A 415 -20.24 53.24 8.48
C TYR A 415 -18.89 52.80 7.88
N LEU A 416 -18.14 51.94 8.57
CA LEU A 416 -16.85 51.42 8.10
C LEU A 416 -17.01 50.33 7.03
N ILE A 417 -18.02 49.47 7.18
CA ILE A 417 -18.37 48.43 6.19
C ILE A 417 -18.81 49.08 4.87
N ASP A 418 -19.59 50.16 4.91
CA ASP A 418 -20.12 50.81 3.71
C ASP A 418 -19.11 51.70 2.96
N ARG A 419 -17.97 52.06 3.58
CA ARG A 419 -17.01 53.04 3.06
C ARG A 419 -15.57 52.71 3.51
N PRO A 420 -14.72 52.01 2.70
CA PRO A 420 -14.82 51.77 1.25
C PRO A 420 -14.55 50.33 0.77
N ARG A 421 -15.26 49.93 -0.28
CA ARG A 421 -14.97 48.75 -1.13
C ARG A 421 -13.53 48.70 -1.69
N ASN A 422 -12.82 49.83 -1.67
CA ASN A 422 -11.44 49.97 -2.17
C ASN A 422 -10.38 49.54 -1.13
N LEU A 423 -10.75 49.27 0.12
CA LEU A 423 -9.83 48.70 1.11
C LEU A 423 -9.74 47.17 1.01
N ASP A 424 -10.78 46.49 0.53
CA ASP A 424 -10.81 45.02 0.41
C ASP A 424 -10.30 44.49 -0.94
N TYR A 425 -10.46 45.26 -2.04
CA TYR A 425 -10.06 44.83 -3.38
C TYR A 425 -8.70 45.41 -3.77
N ILE A 426 -7.67 44.57 -3.73
CA ILE A 426 -6.30 44.92 -4.10
C ILE A 426 -6.05 44.46 -5.55
N SER A 427 -5.55 45.36 -6.38
CA SER A 427 -4.84 44.98 -7.60
C SER A 427 -3.37 44.81 -7.23
N SER A 428 -2.76 43.68 -7.61
CA SER A 428 -1.41 43.25 -7.17
C SER A 428 -0.25 44.21 -7.50
N ALA A 429 -0.51 45.31 -8.22
CA ALA A 429 0.51 46.23 -8.70
C ALA A 429 0.81 47.43 -7.78
N ASP A 430 -0.04 47.73 -6.78
CA ASP A 430 0.18 48.90 -5.91
C ASP A 430 -0.16 48.61 -4.43
N LEU A 431 0.87 48.24 -3.66
CA LEU A 431 0.81 48.02 -2.22
C LEU A 431 0.93 49.36 -1.45
N GLU A 432 0.23 50.42 -1.88
CA GLU A 432 0.25 51.76 -1.24
C GLU A 432 -0.41 51.74 0.17
N LEU A 433 0.14 50.95 1.09
CA LEU A 433 -0.41 50.68 2.41
C LEU A 433 -0.49 51.96 3.23
N GLY A 434 0.51 52.85 3.12
CA GLY A 434 0.53 54.14 3.81
C GLY A 434 -0.63 55.04 3.42
N ALA A 435 -0.89 55.18 2.12
CA ALA A 435 -1.99 55.98 1.59
C ALA A 435 -3.35 55.41 1.99
N ARG A 436 -3.51 54.08 1.91
CA ARG A 436 -4.76 53.39 2.29
C ARG A 436 -5.04 53.48 3.79
N LEU A 437 -4.01 53.35 4.63
CA LEU A 437 -4.14 53.60 6.07
C LEU A 437 -4.50 55.06 6.36
N ASP A 438 -3.89 56.06 5.70
CA ASP A 438 -4.30 57.47 5.89
C ASP A 438 -5.74 57.73 5.43
N GLN A 439 -6.15 57.09 4.36
CA GLN A 439 -7.52 57.13 3.87
C GLN A 439 -8.48 56.52 4.91
N LEU A 440 -8.16 55.35 5.47
CA LEU A 440 -8.92 54.73 6.56
C LEU A 440 -9.01 55.66 7.79
N LEU A 441 -7.90 56.24 8.23
CA LEU A 441 -7.90 57.18 9.35
C LEU A 441 -8.75 58.44 9.04
N THR A 442 -8.93 58.78 7.76
CA THR A 442 -9.82 59.86 7.32
C THR A 442 -11.28 59.47 7.43
N TYR A 443 -11.64 58.22 7.13
CA TYR A 443 -12.99 57.72 7.38
C TYR A 443 -13.29 57.62 8.87
N LEU A 444 -12.36 57.10 9.66
CA LEU A 444 -12.50 57.02 11.12
C LEU A 444 -12.70 58.39 11.75
N SER A 445 -11.98 59.43 11.29
CA SER A 445 -12.17 60.81 11.78
C SER A 445 -13.54 61.41 11.47
N LYS A 446 -14.28 60.84 10.51
CA LYS A 446 -15.61 61.29 10.09
C LYS A 446 -16.73 60.35 10.54
N SER A 447 -16.37 59.23 11.18
CA SER A 447 -17.35 58.21 11.58
C SER A 447 -18.27 58.78 12.65
N PRO A 448 -19.60 58.65 12.50
CA PRO A 448 -20.52 59.05 13.55
C PRO A 448 -20.31 58.17 14.79
N PRO A 449 -20.46 58.73 16.00
CA PRO A 449 -20.41 57.93 17.21
C PRO A 449 -21.58 56.95 17.24
N ALA A 450 -21.30 55.68 17.50
CA ALA A 450 -22.33 54.67 17.73
C ALA A 450 -23.11 55.00 19.02
N LYS A 451 -24.42 54.73 19.02
CA LYS A 451 -25.30 54.98 20.18
C LYS A 451 -24.95 54.11 21.39
N THR A 452 -24.41 52.94 21.14
CA THR A 452 -23.92 51.98 22.13
C THR A 452 -22.51 51.58 21.75
N ALA A 453 -21.65 51.34 22.74
CA ALA A 453 -20.40 50.66 22.47
C ALA A 453 -20.71 49.29 21.86
N ASN A 454 -20.00 48.91 20.80
CA ASN A 454 -20.22 47.59 20.21
C ASN A 454 -19.82 46.51 21.20
N GLU A 455 -20.65 45.48 21.28
CA GLU A 455 -20.28 44.27 21.98
C GLU A 455 -19.17 43.60 21.17
N PRO A 456 -18.00 43.33 21.77
CA PRO A 456 -16.95 42.60 21.08
C PRO A 456 -17.50 41.31 20.48
N TYR A 457 -17.16 41.05 19.23
CA TYR A 457 -17.39 39.74 18.65
C TYR A 457 -16.58 38.70 19.44
N ASP A 458 -17.24 37.61 19.81
CA ASP A 458 -16.64 36.44 20.46
C ASP A 458 -16.35 35.40 19.35
N PRO A 459 -15.13 35.41 18.79
CA PRO A 459 -14.82 34.52 17.68
C PRO A 459 -14.80 33.06 18.15
N PRO A 460 -15.11 32.10 17.26
CA PRO A 460 -14.84 30.70 17.58
C PRO A 460 -13.33 30.56 17.86
N PRO A 461 -12.94 29.77 18.87
CA PRO A 461 -11.54 29.57 19.19
C PRO A 461 -10.82 28.97 17.97
N ALA A 462 -9.57 29.40 17.76
CA ALA A 462 -8.72 28.75 16.77
C ALA A 462 -8.58 27.25 17.12
N PRO A 463 -8.47 26.37 16.12
CA PRO A 463 -8.32 24.95 16.42
C PRO A 463 -7.03 24.71 17.21
N ASP A 464 -7.06 23.72 18.10
CA ASP A 464 -5.94 23.39 18.97
C ASP A 464 -4.77 22.91 18.09
N PRO A 465 -3.61 23.60 18.09
CA PRO A 465 -2.48 23.22 17.25
C PRO A 465 -1.91 21.83 17.57
N VAL A 466 -2.16 21.30 18.78
CA VAL A 466 -1.75 19.95 19.15
C VAL A 466 -2.71 18.91 18.58
N GLU A 467 -4.01 19.22 18.52
CA GLU A 467 -5.01 18.35 17.93
C GLU A 467 -4.95 18.37 16.40
N GLU A 468 -4.66 19.52 15.78
CA GLU A 468 -4.45 19.64 14.32
C GLU A 468 -3.33 18.74 13.82
N LYS A 469 -2.23 18.63 14.60
CA LYS A 469 -1.13 17.73 14.25
C LYS A 469 -1.36 16.29 14.68
N ALA A 470 -2.45 15.96 15.37
CA ALA A 470 -2.69 14.61 15.85
C ALA A 470 -3.49 13.82 14.81
N LEU A 471 -2.90 12.74 14.31
CA LEU A 471 -3.62 11.86 13.39
C LEU A 471 -4.70 11.06 14.13
N PRO A 472 -5.87 10.87 13.51
CA PRO A 472 -6.88 9.98 14.06
C PRO A 472 -6.33 8.55 14.16
N GLY A 473 -6.79 7.79 15.14
CA GLY A 473 -6.33 6.42 15.33
C GLY A 473 -6.70 5.53 14.14
N LEU A 474 -5.83 4.57 13.78
CA LEU A 474 -5.98 3.65 12.65
C LEU A 474 -7.32 2.89 12.58
N PHE A 475 -7.99 2.73 13.73
CA PHE A 475 -9.27 2.02 13.84
C PHE A 475 -10.47 2.96 14.00
N THR A 476 -10.33 4.21 13.54
CA THR A 476 -11.38 5.24 13.56
C THR A 476 -11.73 5.69 12.13
N GLY A 477 -12.69 6.62 11.99
CA GLY A 477 -13.11 7.15 10.68
C GLY A 477 -13.55 6.05 9.71
N ASP A 478 -12.87 6.00 8.56
CA ASP A 478 -13.18 5.10 7.45
C ASP A 478 -12.84 3.61 7.68
N TYR A 479 -12.35 3.26 8.87
CA TYR A 479 -12.19 1.87 9.28
C TYR A 479 -13.51 1.07 9.21
N GLU A 480 -14.62 1.63 9.70
CA GLU A 480 -15.94 0.96 9.69
C GLU A 480 -16.48 0.70 8.27
N PRO A 481 -16.52 1.71 7.36
CA PRO A 481 -16.78 1.49 5.94
C PRO A 481 -15.87 0.42 5.32
N GLY A 482 -14.59 0.42 5.68
CA GLY A 482 -13.62 -0.59 5.24
C GLY A 482 -14.02 -2.02 5.63
N LEU A 483 -14.45 -2.24 6.89
CA LEU A 483 -14.92 -3.54 7.36
C LEU A 483 -16.10 -4.09 6.53
N LEU A 484 -17.05 -3.21 6.18
CA LEU A 484 -18.21 -3.56 5.37
C LEU A 484 -17.79 -3.97 3.96
N ILE A 485 -16.92 -3.16 3.32
CA ILE A 485 -16.42 -3.44 1.97
C ILE A 485 -15.57 -4.71 1.95
N GLY A 486 -14.74 -4.96 2.96
CA GLY A 486 -13.99 -6.21 3.11
C GLY A 486 -14.90 -7.43 3.14
N THR A 487 -16.06 -7.33 3.78
CA THR A 487 -17.07 -8.40 3.81
C THR A 487 -17.65 -8.68 2.42
N PHE A 488 -17.99 -7.63 1.66
CA PHE A 488 -18.47 -7.78 0.28
C PHE A 488 -17.39 -8.34 -0.66
N ALA A 489 -16.17 -7.83 -0.56
CA ALA A 489 -15.01 -8.30 -1.32
C ALA A 489 -14.76 -9.79 -1.08
N ALA A 490 -14.83 -10.26 0.18
CA ALA A 490 -14.70 -11.66 0.51
C ALA A 490 -15.79 -12.54 -0.15
N GLY A 491 -17.04 -12.07 -0.16
CA GLY A 491 -18.14 -12.73 -0.86
C GLY A 491 -17.91 -12.83 -2.36
N LEU A 492 -17.41 -11.77 -3.00
CA LEU A 492 -17.09 -11.71 -4.42
C LEU A 492 -15.95 -12.68 -4.78
N VAL A 493 -14.83 -12.62 -4.06
CA VAL A 493 -13.68 -13.52 -4.25
C VAL A 493 -14.11 -14.98 -4.07
N PHE A 494 -14.89 -15.26 -3.04
CA PHE A 494 -15.45 -16.60 -2.83
C PHE A 494 -16.33 -17.05 -4.00
N GLY A 495 -17.22 -16.19 -4.49
CA GLY A 495 -18.07 -16.45 -5.65
C GLY A 495 -17.27 -16.79 -6.91
N LEU A 496 -16.18 -16.05 -7.15
CA LEU A 496 -15.27 -16.28 -8.28
C LEU A 496 -14.55 -17.64 -8.16
N VAL A 497 -14.00 -17.96 -6.98
CA VAL A 497 -13.36 -19.27 -6.73
C VAL A 497 -14.35 -20.43 -6.92
N ALA A 498 -15.60 -20.27 -6.46
CA ALA A 498 -16.65 -21.26 -6.64
C ALA A 498 -17.02 -21.43 -8.13
N ALA A 499 -17.11 -20.33 -8.89
CA ALA A 499 -17.41 -20.33 -10.33
C ALA A 499 -16.32 -21.02 -11.15
N VAL A 500 -15.04 -20.69 -10.92
CA VAL A 500 -13.90 -21.37 -11.56
C VAL A 500 -13.90 -22.86 -11.22
N CYS A 501 -14.11 -23.22 -9.95
CA CYS A 501 -14.22 -24.61 -9.54
C CYS A 501 -15.38 -25.37 -10.21
N ALA A 502 -16.50 -24.70 -10.49
CA ALA A 502 -17.64 -25.27 -11.20
C ALA A 502 -17.34 -25.45 -12.70
N LEU A 503 -16.68 -24.47 -13.32
CA LEU A 503 -16.27 -24.51 -14.73
C LEU A 503 -15.28 -25.66 -14.98
N VAL A 504 -14.24 -25.78 -14.15
CA VAL A 504 -13.25 -26.88 -14.22
C VAL A 504 -13.95 -28.24 -14.11
N ARG A 505 -14.95 -28.39 -13.23
CA ARG A 505 -15.74 -29.64 -13.14
C ARG A 505 -16.56 -29.90 -14.39
N ARG A 506 -17.19 -28.87 -14.98
CA ARG A 506 -17.98 -29.02 -16.20
C ARG A 506 -17.11 -29.51 -17.36
N ILE A 507 -15.90 -28.97 -17.48
CA ILE A 507 -14.91 -29.40 -18.48
C ILE A 507 -14.44 -30.83 -18.19
N ALA A 508 -14.09 -31.16 -16.94
CA ALA A 508 -13.64 -32.51 -16.56
C ALA A 508 -14.73 -33.58 -16.77
N ARG A 509 -16.02 -33.25 -16.51
CA ARG A 509 -17.14 -34.17 -16.78
C ARG A 509 -17.36 -34.39 -18.27
N ARG A 510 -17.21 -33.36 -19.11
CA ARG A 510 -17.28 -33.49 -20.57
C ARG A 510 -16.15 -34.34 -21.17
N ARG A 511 -15.02 -34.46 -20.45
CA ARG A 511 -13.86 -35.26 -20.87
C ARG A 511 -13.86 -36.69 -20.35
N ARG A 512 -14.84 -37.11 -19.52
CA ARG A 512 -15.00 -38.52 -19.16
C ARG A 512 -15.75 -39.25 -20.28
N PRO A 513 -15.11 -40.17 -21.03
CA PRO A 513 -15.85 -41.05 -21.94
C PRO A 513 -16.84 -41.88 -21.12
N ALA A 514 -18.04 -42.09 -21.65
CA ALA A 514 -19.06 -42.93 -21.02
C ALA A 514 -18.46 -44.33 -20.80
N ALA A 515 -18.39 -44.75 -19.54
CA ALA A 515 -18.07 -46.13 -19.21
C ALA A 515 -19.33 -46.96 -19.48
N ASP A 516 -19.29 -47.77 -20.53
CA ASP A 516 -20.22 -48.89 -20.68
C ASP A 516 -20.03 -49.89 -19.53
N GLY A 517 -21.13 -50.54 -19.16
CA GLY A 517 -21.37 -51.20 -17.87
C GLY A 517 -20.48 -52.39 -17.47
N PRO A 518 -20.80 -53.01 -16.32
CA PRO A 518 -19.96 -54.03 -15.70
C PRO A 518 -20.17 -55.39 -16.38
N GLY A 519 -19.17 -55.86 -17.13
CA GLY A 519 -19.16 -57.23 -17.63
C GLY A 519 -18.39 -57.38 -18.94
N GLY A 520 -17.09 -57.63 -18.82
CA GLY A 520 -16.21 -57.96 -19.94
C GLY A 520 -14.89 -57.24 -19.80
N ALA A 521 -13.82 -58.00 -19.58
CA ALA A 521 -12.45 -57.49 -19.69
C ALA A 521 -12.21 -57.05 -21.15
N ALA A 522 -12.59 -55.81 -21.46
CA ALA A 522 -12.26 -55.16 -22.70
C ALA A 522 -10.76 -54.84 -22.64
N VAL A 523 -9.96 -55.73 -23.23
CA VAL A 523 -8.56 -55.47 -23.55
C VAL A 523 -8.50 -54.12 -24.26
N PRO A 524 -7.70 -53.14 -23.78
CA PRO A 524 -7.63 -51.84 -24.43
C PRO A 524 -7.22 -52.03 -25.89
N LYS A 525 -8.08 -51.65 -26.84
CA LYS A 525 -7.80 -51.67 -28.28
C LYS A 525 -6.64 -50.71 -28.56
N ALA A 526 -5.40 -51.22 -28.55
CA ALA A 526 -4.28 -50.46 -29.08
C ALA A 526 -4.53 -50.23 -30.58
N PRO A 527 -4.48 -48.98 -31.06
CA PRO A 527 -4.76 -48.69 -32.46
C PRO A 527 -3.66 -49.28 -33.36
N GLU A 528 -4.03 -49.64 -34.59
CA GLU A 528 -3.11 -50.18 -35.60
C GLU A 528 -2.09 -49.12 -36.09
N GLN A 529 -2.47 -47.85 -36.00
CA GLN A 529 -1.68 -46.67 -36.35
C GLN A 529 -1.75 -45.63 -35.22
N PRO A 530 -1.03 -45.82 -34.10
CA PRO A 530 -1.08 -44.90 -32.97
C PRO A 530 -0.49 -43.53 -33.34
N SER A 531 -1.14 -42.45 -32.87
CA SER A 531 -0.55 -41.12 -32.95
C SER A 531 0.58 -40.96 -31.93
N LEU A 532 1.53 -40.05 -32.18
CA LEU A 532 2.62 -39.75 -31.24
C LEU A 532 2.10 -39.32 -29.87
N SER A 533 1.02 -38.53 -29.82
CA SER A 533 0.39 -38.10 -28.57
C SER A 533 -0.26 -39.25 -27.80
N TRP A 534 -0.81 -40.26 -28.51
CA TRP A 534 -1.30 -41.48 -27.88
C TRP A 534 -0.15 -42.30 -27.31
N LEU A 535 0.94 -42.47 -28.07
CA LEU A 535 2.13 -43.20 -27.61
C LEU A 535 2.73 -42.58 -26.36
N ARG A 536 2.93 -41.25 -26.32
CA ARG A 536 3.47 -40.57 -25.13
C ARG A 536 2.60 -40.73 -23.89
N ARG A 537 1.28 -40.57 -24.05
CA ARG A 537 0.33 -40.72 -22.94
C ARG A 537 0.31 -42.16 -22.43
N THR A 538 0.26 -43.13 -23.34
CA THR A 538 0.22 -44.56 -23.01
C THR A 538 1.53 -45.04 -22.40
N ALA A 539 2.68 -44.59 -22.91
CA ALA A 539 4.00 -44.91 -22.34
C ALA A 539 4.11 -44.43 -20.90
N ARG A 540 3.77 -43.16 -20.62
CA ARG A 540 3.76 -42.63 -19.25
C ARG A 540 2.83 -43.43 -18.35
N GLN A 541 1.60 -43.66 -18.79
CA GLN A 541 0.62 -44.42 -18.01
C GLN A 541 1.09 -45.85 -17.70
N ASP A 542 1.64 -46.57 -18.68
CA ASP A 542 2.06 -47.97 -18.50
C ASP A 542 3.33 -48.07 -17.64
N LEU A 543 4.25 -47.11 -17.74
CA LEU A 543 5.43 -47.03 -16.87
C LEU A 543 5.08 -46.65 -15.43
N ASP A 544 4.21 -45.65 -15.23
CA ASP A 544 3.70 -45.31 -13.90
C ASP A 544 3.02 -46.54 -13.26
N THR A 545 2.29 -47.31 -14.06
CA THR A 545 1.62 -48.53 -13.58
C THR A 545 2.60 -49.64 -13.25
N LEU A 546 3.65 -49.85 -14.06
CA LEU A 546 4.70 -50.83 -13.74
C LEU A 546 5.48 -50.42 -12.49
N THR A 547 5.84 -49.15 -12.36
CA THR A 547 6.55 -48.60 -11.19
C THR A 547 5.73 -48.80 -9.92
N ALA A 548 4.44 -48.46 -9.95
CA ALA A 548 3.53 -48.69 -8.82
C ALA A 548 3.34 -50.19 -8.50
N ALA A 549 3.39 -51.07 -9.50
CA ALA A 549 3.34 -52.52 -9.28
C ALA A 549 4.63 -53.08 -8.67
N LEU A 550 5.77 -52.40 -8.87
CA LEU A 550 7.06 -52.72 -8.27
C LEU A 550 7.25 -52.12 -6.86
N GLU A 551 6.51 -51.09 -6.46
CA GLU A 551 6.58 -50.52 -5.09
C GLU A 551 6.40 -51.56 -3.95
N PRO A 552 5.47 -52.53 -4.01
CA PRO A 552 5.37 -53.60 -3.02
C PRO A 552 6.41 -54.73 -3.18
N ALA A 553 7.57 -54.47 -3.80
CA ALA A 553 8.57 -55.46 -4.27
C ALA A 553 8.96 -56.58 -3.28
N ALA A 554 8.86 -56.37 -1.97
CA ALA A 554 9.21 -57.37 -0.95
C ALA A 554 8.32 -58.62 -0.97
N SER A 555 7.12 -58.57 -1.56
CA SER A 555 6.20 -59.72 -1.62
C SER A 555 6.23 -60.49 -2.94
N LEU A 556 7.06 -60.08 -3.92
CA LEU A 556 7.12 -60.72 -5.24
C LEU A 556 8.20 -61.82 -5.28
N PRO A 557 7.98 -62.91 -6.04
CA PRO A 557 9.04 -63.86 -6.36
C PRO A 557 10.25 -63.16 -6.97
N GLU A 558 11.46 -63.57 -6.57
CA GLU A 558 12.71 -62.91 -6.98
C GLU A 558 12.88 -62.87 -8.50
N GLU A 559 12.55 -63.96 -9.21
CA GLU A 559 12.63 -64.04 -10.67
C GLU A 559 11.67 -63.06 -11.37
N SER A 560 10.43 -62.94 -10.88
CA SER A 560 9.43 -61.99 -11.39
C SER A 560 9.87 -60.55 -11.18
N ARG A 561 10.42 -60.26 -10.00
CA ARG A 561 10.92 -58.93 -9.64
C ARG A 561 12.11 -58.54 -10.52
N LEU A 562 13.08 -59.43 -10.71
CA LEU A 562 14.25 -59.18 -11.55
C LEU A 562 13.83 -58.88 -12.99
N ARG A 563 12.99 -59.73 -13.59
CA ARG A 563 12.54 -59.54 -14.98
C ARG A 563 11.71 -58.26 -15.17
N ALA A 564 10.87 -57.90 -14.20
CA ALA A 564 10.09 -56.67 -14.25
C ALA A 564 10.97 -55.42 -14.12
N TRP A 565 12.03 -55.47 -13.30
CA TRP A 565 13.03 -54.41 -13.20
C TRP A 565 13.84 -54.25 -14.48
N GLU A 566 14.27 -55.36 -15.10
CA GLU A 566 14.98 -55.33 -16.39
C GLU A 566 14.12 -54.70 -17.49
N CYS A 567 12.81 -55.00 -17.52
CA CYS A 567 11.89 -54.36 -18.44
C CYS A 567 11.71 -52.85 -18.17
N LEU A 568 11.66 -52.43 -16.90
CA LEU A 568 11.55 -51.02 -16.53
C LEU A 568 12.81 -50.24 -16.92
N ASP A 569 13.98 -50.79 -16.61
CA ASP A 569 15.29 -50.24 -16.92
C ASP A 569 15.48 -50.06 -18.43
N ALA A 570 15.22 -51.10 -19.23
CA ALA A 570 15.27 -50.99 -20.69
C ALA A 570 14.23 -50.02 -21.26
N ALA A 571 13.04 -49.92 -20.65
CA ALA A 571 12.03 -48.96 -21.09
C ALA A 571 12.44 -47.51 -20.78
N ALA A 572 13.11 -47.26 -19.65
CA ALA A 572 13.65 -45.95 -19.28
C ALA A 572 14.75 -45.52 -20.27
N LEU A 573 15.69 -46.40 -20.62
CA LEU A 573 16.73 -46.12 -21.63
C LEU A 573 16.17 -45.62 -22.97
N LEU A 574 14.96 -46.05 -23.35
CA LEU A 574 14.35 -45.69 -24.63
C LEU A 574 13.69 -44.31 -24.65
N ILE A 575 13.30 -43.76 -23.49
CA ILE A 575 12.42 -42.58 -23.44
C ILE A 575 12.77 -41.55 -22.35
N ASP A 576 13.68 -41.87 -21.43
CA ASP A 576 14.15 -41.02 -20.33
C ASP A 576 15.69 -41.10 -20.26
N GLY A 577 16.33 -40.63 -21.33
CA GLY A 577 17.79 -40.61 -21.47
C GLY A 577 18.46 -39.67 -20.47
N ASP A 578 17.75 -38.61 -20.05
CA ASP A 578 18.22 -37.65 -19.04
C ASP A 578 18.03 -38.15 -17.59
N SER A 579 17.34 -39.29 -17.40
CA SER A 579 17.04 -39.90 -16.09
C SER A 579 16.30 -38.95 -15.13
N ASP A 580 15.45 -38.07 -15.65
CA ASP A 580 14.69 -37.07 -14.87
C ASP A 580 13.28 -37.53 -14.50
N GLY A 581 12.91 -38.77 -14.88
CA GLY A 581 11.59 -39.34 -14.69
C GLY A 581 10.55 -38.81 -15.66
N ARG A 582 10.96 -38.16 -16.76
CA ARG A 582 10.07 -37.63 -17.80
C ARG A 582 10.42 -38.26 -19.15
N ILE A 583 9.42 -38.23 -20.02
CA ILE A 583 9.60 -38.70 -21.40
C ILE A 583 10.24 -37.58 -22.20
N ASP A 584 11.40 -37.86 -22.79
CA ASP A 584 12.17 -36.92 -23.59
C ASP A 584 11.37 -36.38 -24.78
N ALA A 585 11.65 -35.12 -25.13
CA ALA A 585 10.95 -34.44 -26.20
C ALA A 585 11.22 -35.04 -27.59
N ASP A 586 12.36 -35.72 -27.76
CA ASP A 586 12.84 -36.35 -28.99
C ASP A 586 12.57 -37.87 -29.04
N ALA A 587 11.97 -38.46 -27.99
CA ALA A 587 11.58 -39.86 -27.96
C ALA A 587 10.77 -40.27 -29.22
N THR A 588 11.32 -41.19 -29.99
CA THR A 588 10.78 -41.58 -31.31
C THR A 588 9.51 -42.43 -31.18
N PRO A 589 8.64 -42.50 -32.21
CA PRO A 589 7.48 -43.40 -32.20
C PRO A 589 7.85 -44.87 -31.96
N VAL A 590 9.00 -45.31 -32.47
CA VAL A 590 9.53 -46.67 -32.28
C VAL A 590 9.98 -46.87 -30.83
N GLY A 591 10.73 -45.92 -30.27
CA GLY A 591 11.18 -45.96 -28.87
C GLY A 591 10.00 -45.99 -27.90
N LEU A 592 9.01 -45.11 -28.09
CA LEU A 592 7.79 -45.07 -27.27
C LEU A 592 6.97 -46.37 -27.36
N ALA A 593 6.82 -46.93 -28.57
CA ALA A 593 6.13 -48.21 -28.73
C ALA A 593 6.89 -49.36 -28.04
N CYS A 594 8.22 -49.37 -28.14
CA CYS A 594 9.07 -50.34 -27.48
C CYS A 594 8.99 -50.24 -25.95
N ALA A 595 9.04 -49.02 -25.40
CA ALA A 595 8.86 -48.78 -23.97
C ALA A 595 7.48 -49.24 -23.46
N ILE A 596 6.40 -49.02 -24.22
CA ILE A 596 5.06 -49.55 -23.88
C ILE A 596 5.07 -51.08 -23.85
N VAL A 597 5.71 -51.73 -24.82
CA VAL A 597 5.79 -53.19 -24.90
C VAL A 597 6.53 -53.75 -23.68
N LEU A 598 7.69 -53.17 -23.35
CA LEU A 598 8.49 -53.55 -22.19
C LEU A 598 7.73 -53.31 -20.88
N ALA A 599 7.08 -52.15 -20.71
CA ALA A 599 6.27 -51.86 -19.52
C ALA A 599 5.15 -52.90 -19.31
N ARG A 600 4.46 -53.30 -20.39
CA ARG A 600 3.42 -54.34 -20.35
C ARG A 600 3.99 -55.74 -20.10
N ALA A 601 5.15 -56.05 -20.67
CA ALA A 601 5.85 -57.31 -20.44
C ALA A 601 6.30 -57.43 -18.97
N GLY A 602 6.89 -56.37 -18.41
CA GLY A 602 7.28 -56.31 -17.00
C GLY A 602 6.09 -56.51 -16.06
N ARG A 603 4.95 -55.87 -16.34
CA ARG A 603 3.71 -56.10 -15.59
C ARG A 603 3.22 -57.54 -15.70
N THR A 604 3.28 -58.12 -16.91
CA THR A 604 2.90 -59.52 -17.09
C THR A 604 3.87 -60.46 -16.37
N ALA A 605 5.14 -60.08 -16.16
CA ALA A 605 6.12 -60.87 -15.39
C ALA A 605 5.82 -60.89 -13.90
N ILE A 606 5.19 -59.84 -13.38
CA ILE A 606 4.69 -59.77 -12.01
C ILE A 606 3.49 -60.70 -11.85
N ASP A 607 2.53 -60.66 -12.78
CA ASP A 607 1.27 -61.40 -12.66
C ASP A 607 1.40 -62.89 -13.06
N GLU A 608 2.12 -63.17 -14.15
CA GLU A 608 2.18 -64.48 -14.80
C GLU A 608 3.57 -64.75 -15.43
N PRO A 609 4.56 -65.19 -14.63
CA PRO A 609 5.98 -65.24 -15.04
C PRO A 609 6.24 -66.13 -16.26
N ALA A 610 5.46 -67.21 -16.41
CA ALA A 610 5.57 -68.16 -17.52
C ALA A 610 5.03 -67.61 -18.86
N ALA A 611 4.26 -66.53 -18.86
CA ALA A 611 3.57 -66.00 -20.05
C ALA A 611 4.37 -64.91 -20.80
N VAL A 612 5.47 -64.41 -20.24
CA VAL A 612 6.17 -63.21 -20.71
C VAL A 612 7.12 -63.45 -21.88
N GLN A 613 7.37 -64.71 -22.23
CA GLN A 613 8.42 -65.04 -23.20
C GLN A 613 8.23 -64.36 -24.56
N HIS A 614 6.99 -64.14 -25.00
CA HIS A 614 6.69 -63.51 -26.29
C HIS A 614 5.51 -62.53 -26.19
N VAL A 615 5.50 -61.53 -27.08
CA VAL A 615 4.37 -60.60 -27.26
C VAL A 615 3.64 -60.88 -28.57
N CYS A 616 2.46 -60.29 -28.73
CA CYS A 616 1.66 -60.47 -29.92
C CYS A 616 2.41 -59.98 -31.17
N HIS A 617 2.71 -60.91 -32.09
CA HIS A 617 3.42 -60.61 -33.33
C HIS A 617 2.65 -59.63 -34.25
N ARG A 618 1.31 -59.64 -34.23
CA ARG A 618 0.52 -58.72 -35.07
C ARG A 618 0.63 -57.28 -34.56
N ASN A 619 0.38 -57.07 -33.27
CA ASN A 619 0.54 -55.78 -32.64
C ASN A 619 1.16 -55.98 -31.26
N PRO A 620 2.47 -55.72 -31.10
CA PRO A 620 3.16 -55.86 -29.82
C PRO A 620 2.49 -55.06 -28.69
N LEU A 621 1.81 -53.95 -29.02
CA LEU A 621 1.05 -53.16 -28.05
C LEU A 621 -0.14 -53.93 -27.48
N HIS A 622 -0.54 -55.10 -27.99
CA HIS A 622 -1.56 -55.93 -27.33
C HIS A 622 -1.03 -56.67 -26.09
N GLY A 623 0.28 -56.66 -25.85
CA GLY A 623 0.91 -57.35 -24.71
C GLY A 623 1.25 -58.81 -25.00
N ALA A 624 1.34 -59.61 -23.94
CA ALA A 624 1.84 -60.99 -23.99
C ALA A 624 1.06 -61.90 -24.93
N ALA A 625 1.79 -62.72 -25.68
CA ALA A 625 1.22 -63.77 -26.50
C ALA A 625 0.89 -64.99 -25.65
N ARG A 626 -0.29 -65.57 -25.89
CA ARG A 626 -0.76 -66.73 -25.11
C ARG A 626 -0.58 -68.05 -25.86
N LYS A 627 -0.61 -68.02 -27.20
CA LYS A 627 -0.50 -69.20 -28.07
C LYS A 627 0.18 -68.83 -29.39
N ARG A 628 0.71 -69.83 -30.09
CA ARG A 628 1.20 -69.65 -31.46
C ARG A 628 0.09 -69.91 -32.46
N ALA A 629 0.04 -69.10 -33.53
CA ALA A 629 -0.87 -69.27 -34.65
C ALA A 629 -0.10 -69.37 -35.96
N GLN A 630 -0.57 -70.21 -36.88
CA GLN A 630 -0.03 -70.29 -38.24
C GLN A 630 -0.45 -69.04 -39.00
N ILE A 631 0.50 -68.14 -39.20
CA ILE A 631 0.29 -66.89 -39.93
C ILE A 631 0.95 -67.01 -41.30
N ARG A 632 0.18 -66.74 -42.35
CA ARG A 632 0.71 -66.59 -43.70
C ARG A 632 1.13 -65.13 -43.89
N PRO A 633 2.37 -64.85 -44.29
CA PRO A 633 2.81 -63.48 -44.54
C PRO A 633 2.09 -62.89 -45.76
N ASP A 634 1.79 -61.59 -45.70
CA ASP A 634 1.25 -60.81 -46.82
C ASP A 634 2.33 -60.77 -47.91
N GLY A 635 2.18 -61.60 -48.95
CA GLY A 635 3.22 -61.80 -49.98
C GLY A 635 3.43 -63.26 -50.44
N GLY A 636 2.67 -64.23 -49.93
CA GLY A 636 2.57 -65.57 -50.53
C GLY A 636 3.53 -66.64 -50.01
N GLY A 637 4.33 -66.37 -48.97
CA GLY A 637 5.26 -67.32 -48.36
C GLY A 637 4.61 -68.48 -47.57
N ARG A 638 5.44 -69.45 -47.14
CA ARG A 638 5.01 -70.54 -46.23
C ARG A 638 4.49 -69.96 -44.91
N ALA A 639 3.43 -70.57 -44.36
CA ALA A 639 2.90 -70.20 -43.05
C ALA A 639 3.96 -70.42 -41.97
N ARG A 640 4.15 -69.42 -41.10
CA ARG A 640 5.04 -69.48 -39.94
C ARG A 640 4.22 -69.54 -38.66
N SER A 641 4.65 -70.34 -37.69
CA SER A 641 4.02 -70.43 -36.36
C SER A 641 4.52 -69.29 -35.46
N LEU A 642 3.73 -68.21 -35.36
CA LEU A 642 4.11 -66.97 -34.68
C LEU A 642 3.26 -66.73 -33.42
N PRO A 643 3.84 -66.13 -32.35
CA PRO A 643 3.15 -65.86 -31.10
C PRO A 643 2.08 -64.76 -31.27
N VAL A 644 0.85 -65.00 -30.83
CA VAL A 644 -0.24 -64.01 -30.87
C VAL A 644 -1.01 -63.96 -29.56
N CYS A 645 -1.61 -62.81 -29.25
CA CYS A 645 -2.57 -62.71 -28.14
C CYS A 645 -3.89 -63.44 -28.48
N GLU A 646 -4.70 -63.70 -27.46
CA GLU A 646 -5.96 -64.44 -27.60
C GLU A 646 -6.93 -63.76 -28.59
N ALA A 647 -7.03 -62.43 -28.54
CA ALA A 647 -7.85 -61.65 -29.45
C ALA A 647 -7.39 -61.80 -30.91
N CYS A 648 -6.08 -61.67 -31.19
CA CYS A 648 -5.54 -61.82 -32.54
C CYS A 648 -5.60 -63.26 -33.06
N ARG A 649 -5.74 -64.26 -32.18
CA ARG A 649 -6.01 -65.64 -32.56
C ARG A 649 -7.44 -65.82 -33.05
N ALA A 650 -8.41 -65.24 -32.34
CA ALA A 650 -9.82 -65.31 -32.69
C ALA A 650 -10.15 -64.48 -33.94
N THR A 651 -9.55 -63.30 -34.06
CA THR A 651 -9.73 -62.42 -35.22
C THR A 651 -8.39 -61.75 -35.54
N PRO A 652 -7.67 -62.19 -36.58
CA PRO A 652 -6.41 -61.59 -36.97
C PRO A 652 -6.58 -60.09 -37.27
N GLY A 653 -5.93 -59.24 -36.47
CA GLY A 653 -5.89 -57.79 -36.68
C GLY A 653 -4.75 -57.38 -37.63
N ALA A 654 -4.72 -56.11 -38.06
CA ALA A 654 -3.61 -55.62 -38.88
C ALA A 654 -2.29 -55.59 -38.10
N VAL A 655 -1.19 -55.57 -38.85
CA VAL A 655 0.15 -55.39 -38.27
C VAL A 655 0.31 -53.96 -37.77
N LEU A 656 0.86 -53.77 -36.57
CA LEU A 656 1.18 -52.44 -36.03
C LEU A 656 2.03 -51.67 -37.02
N ARG A 657 1.61 -50.46 -37.36
CA ARG A 657 2.37 -49.54 -38.20
C ARG A 657 2.71 -48.29 -37.41
N LEU A 658 3.97 -47.87 -37.46
CA LEU A 658 4.45 -46.66 -36.82
C LEU A 658 5.00 -45.70 -37.89
N ARG A 659 5.03 -44.41 -37.57
CA ARG A 659 5.68 -43.43 -38.45
C ARG A 659 7.18 -43.65 -38.42
N SER A 660 7.78 -43.77 -39.59
CA SER A 660 9.24 -43.83 -39.72
C SER A 660 9.85 -42.45 -39.44
N SER A 661 10.85 -42.40 -38.57
CA SER A 661 11.63 -41.18 -38.30
C SER A 661 12.65 -40.86 -39.41
N ALA A 662 12.87 -41.77 -40.37
CA ALA A 662 13.93 -41.64 -41.40
C ALA A 662 13.58 -40.68 -42.57
N SER A 663 12.48 -39.95 -42.49
CA SER A 663 12.04 -39.01 -43.53
C SER A 663 11.61 -37.71 -42.86
N ALA A 664 12.33 -36.61 -43.14
CA ALA A 664 12.03 -35.26 -42.64
C ALA A 664 10.71 -34.64 -43.20
N GLY A 665 9.83 -35.45 -43.79
CA GLY A 665 8.47 -35.08 -44.22
C GLY A 665 7.39 -35.78 -43.39
N ARG A 666 6.11 -35.69 -43.80
CA ARG A 666 5.01 -36.50 -43.21
C ARG A 666 5.32 -37.99 -43.41
N GLY A 667 6.10 -38.58 -42.52
CA GLY A 667 6.59 -39.95 -42.62
C GLY A 667 5.45 -40.93 -42.81
N ALA A 668 5.57 -41.78 -43.85
CA ALA A 668 4.62 -42.85 -44.09
C ALA A 668 4.61 -43.85 -42.93
N TYR A 669 3.44 -44.42 -42.63
CA TYR A 669 3.33 -45.51 -41.68
C TYR A 669 3.90 -46.79 -42.27
N ALA A 670 4.96 -47.32 -41.66
CA ALA A 670 5.55 -48.60 -42.04
C ALA A 670 5.25 -49.67 -40.97
N PRO A 671 5.08 -50.95 -41.36
CA PRO A 671 4.95 -52.05 -40.41
C PRO A 671 6.13 -52.07 -39.43
N TYR A 672 5.88 -52.32 -38.15
CA TYR A 672 6.94 -52.32 -37.15
C TYR A 672 8.13 -53.28 -37.44
N PRO A 673 7.96 -54.45 -38.11
CA PRO A 673 9.09 -55.33 -38.43
C PRO A 673 10.06 -54.75 -39.45
N THR A 674 9.65 -53.74 -40.22
CA THR A 674 10.49 -53.12 -41.26
C THR A 674 11.14 -51.82 -40.79
N LEU A 675 10.93 -51.43 -39.52
CA LEU A 675 11.51 -50.22 -38.94
C LEU A 675 12.90 -50.53 -38.37
N PRO A 676 13.82 -49.55 -38.30
CA PRO A 676 15.08 -49.74 -37.61
C PRO A 676 14.89 -49.85 -36.09
N GLY A 677 15.82 -50.52 -35.41
CA GLY A 677 15.88 -50.60 -33.95
C GLY A 677 15.32 -51.90 -33.34
N PRO A 678 15.43 -52.04 -32.00
CA PRO A 678 15.20 -53.31 -31.29
C PRO A 678 13.76 -53.85 -31.41
N LEU A 679 12.78 -52.97 -31.63
CA LEU A 679 11.37 -53.36 -31.79
C LEU A 679 11.17 -54.28 -33.01
N ALA A 680 11.99 -54.17 -34.06
CA ALA A 680 11.85 -54.96 -35.28
C ALA A 680 12.16 -56.45 -35.06
N ALA A 681 13.04 -56.79 -34.11
CA ALA A 681 13.40 -58.17 -33.78
C ALA A 681 12.19 -59.00 -33.32
N LEU A 682 11.17 -58.37 -32.74
CA LEU A 682 9.90 -59.03 -32.39
C LEU A 682 9.15 -59.54 -33.64
N GLY A 683 9.37 -58.93 -34.80
CA GLY A 683 8.85 -59.37 -36.09
C GLY A 683 9.38 -60.75 -36.50
N ASP A 684 10.63 -61.05 -36.13
CA ASP A 684 11.28 -62.34 -36.38
C ASP A 684 10.99 -63.38 -35.28
N GLY A 685 10.22 -63.01 -34.27
CA GLY A 685 9.82 -63.87 -33.16
C GLY A 685 10.76 -63.82 -31.95
N ALA A 686 11.60 -62.79 -31.84
CA ALA A 686 12.40 -62.56 -30.64
C ALA A 686 11.53 -62.51 -29.37
N GLY A 687 12.09 -63.00 -28.27
CA GLY A 687 11.45 -62.93 -26.96
C GLY A 687 11.73 -61.61 -26.24
N ILE A 688 11.06 -61.39 -25.10
CA ILE A 688 11.26 -60.17 -24.28
C ILE A 688 12.67 -60.08 -23.70
N ASP A 689 13.28 -61.21 -23.32
CA ASP A 689 14.66 -61.23 -22.80
C ASP A 689 15.66 -60.79 -23.89
N GLN A 690 15.45 -61.19 -25.14
CA GLN A 690 16.25 -60.73 -26.28
C GLN A 690 15.99 -59.24 -26.55
N LEU A 691 14.74 -58.79 -26.53
CA LEU A 691 14.41 -57.38 -26.72
C LEU A 691 15.09 -56.47 -25.68
N THR A 692 15.09 -56.88 -24.42
CA THR A 692 15.74 -56.15 -23.33
C THR A 692 17.25 -56.05 -23.55
N ARG A 693 17.88 -57.15 -24.00
CA ARG A 693 19.31 -57.17 -24.35
C ARG A 693 19.61 -56.29 -25.56
N ASP A 694 18.82 -56.38 -26.62
CA ASP A 694 18.98 -55.59 -27.84
C ASP A 694 18.84 -54.09 -27.55
N VAL A 695 17.93 -53.70 -26.64
CA VAL A 695 17.81 -52.31 -26.19
C VAL A 695 19.07 -51.87 -25.44
N ARG A 696 19.56 -52.66 -24.47
CA ARG A 696 20.79 -52.34 -23.74
C ARG A 696 21.99 -52.20 -24.68
N GLU A 697 22.17 -53.15 -25.61
CA GLU A 697 23.24 -53.12 -26.61
C GLU A 697 23.11 -51.91 -27.55
N TYR A 698 21.89 -51.57 -27.98
CA TYR A 698 21.64 -50.40 -28.82
C TYR A 698 22.06 -49.08 -28.16
N PHE A 699 22.00 -49.01 -26.82
CA PHE A 699 22.46 -47.86 -26.02
C PHE A 699 23.86 -48.05 -25.42
N GLY A 700 24.60 -49.10 -25.79
CA GLY A 700 25.97 -49.35 -25.33
C GLY A 700 26.09 -49.80 -23.86
N VAL A 701 25.02 -50.32 -23.27
CA VAL A 701 24.96 -50.87 -21.91
C VAL A 701 25.15 -52.39 -21.98
N HIS A 702 26.14 -52.94 -21.27
CA HIS A 702 26.48 -54.38 -21.26
C HIS A 702 26.14 -55.06 -19.95
#